data_AF-I4D7M5-F1
#
_entry.id   AF-I4D7M5-F1
#
_cell.length_a   1.000
_cell.length_b   1.000
_cell.length_c   1.000
_cell.angle_alpha   90.00
_cell.angle_beta   90.00
_cell.angle_gamma   90.00
#
_symmetry.space_group_name_H-M   'P 1'
#
loop_
_entity.id
_entity.type
_entity.pdbx_description
1 polymer ?
#
loop_
_entity_poly.entity_id
_entity_poly.type
_entity_poly.pdbx_seq_one_letter_code
_entity_poly.pdbx_strand_id
1 'polypeptide(L)'
;MLGIKFREAKHKALSFLMLAVMILSVFVSIPQIAIGATAAKTFDFVEVTDFHGTLNPVGSTQPVAAVLAEQIKTIKAQNPDTVVLSGGDMFQGSALSNILKGQPVINMMTNIGFDAMALGNHEYDWGIDSVIDSQNAVIKGTSIPVLACNIYSKTTGHPVSYSKPDIMLEKDGVKIGLIGAVDNLEFPTSITPGLIKDVNFKDPAPIINQLAKDLRNQGAQIVVVVAHMGASQDKNGTVSGNLIDMVKQLSGVDAVFGGHTHTIVTTKVNNIPVGIGNAYGKGFLDLKVTLNSDGTVSAGNMIYNDDTVMYKADNPAVDSEVKAIVTKASKDVGPTFNEVVGTASLNLTREQSAMPFGDSLLGNWSSQAIKDTAQTDFAFMNNGGLRVDLPKGDITVSDVWALMPFDDTIYTMKMTGAQIKAVLEDAVQDGGLGIQIAGLSFAYDPSKPSMNRVISIKSSGGIPIELSKSYTVATNDFMADGGDKFIGFNDPSIVNKQDTGILVRDAFIKEMKTQKTMTASVDHRIQSTAVEVTVLATSDIHGSILPWDYSSAKEADLGLAKISTYVNQVRSQNPNVVLVDDGDSIQGTPLTYYYDKIDTKTEYPIAKVMGAMGYDTWTLGNHEYNYGLDVLNRVIGDMQKENINVLSANTYKDDNSNFVKPYYIKTISTNQGNVNVGIIGLTTKCIPDWEDKAHYSGLHFNDLVEEANKWVPIVRAAGADIVVVAAHSGEESPSDTIPENQIKAMATGVNGIDAIVAGHTHKKIDEDTFTNPDGQKVIVTEPRNAGKDVCQINFTITKDDHGKWQIADKSSKAITIDSKIAADPKILQIAKPYQDETLSYVATKIGAATGDFLGTNQLSQETPLMDLINKVQKHYAKTDLSIAAPLSNKAKILKGDVTIQDLMGVYVYENYLYGIKMTGKQLKNWMEWSARYYKQAASPSDPVTKDTALNVPDYNLDQLYGATYTIDLTQPIGSRIKNLKVNGKLVQDNDVFTVAINNYRYNGGGGFMDKAGISNPEVTFDSAKQYGDDGQVRNLMIKYIQEKGTIEPTIDNDWTISMNPVINGTGSAVPAPSTTDANKLQVTASWLNLRTGPGLDYSVVGSIPHGTLVELVSTSGDWDKISYQGNTYFINAKFVKPRSQVLKTVKVISQIGLNVRDGAALSGKILGALPYGSLVEVVGASGDWYKIIYKNGYGYIYAQFTAQLS
;
A
#
# COMPACT_ATOMS: atom_id res chain seq x y z
N MET A 1 -81.15 21.64 -48.13
CA MET A 1 -80.03 22.03 -49.02
C MET A 1 -79.14 22.98 -48.23
N LEU A 2 -77.84 22.86 -48.13
CA LEU A 2 -76.90 21.85 -48.61
C LEU A 2 -75.56 22.26 -47.94
N GLY A 3 -74.94 21.35 -47.19
CA GLY A 3 -73.50 21.32 -46.98
C GLY A 3 -72.88 22.16 -45.85
N ILE A 4 -71.92 21.52 -45.16
CA ILE A 4 -70.86 22.05 -44.27
C ILE A 4 -71.33 22.19 -42.80
N LYS A 5 -71.44 21.15 -41.95
CA LYS A 5 -70.46 20.13 -41.51
C LYS A 5 -69.02 20.67 -41.37
N PHE A 6 -68.53 20.70 -40.12
CA PHE A 6 -67.26 21.23 -39.58
C PHE A 6 -67.24 22.73 -39.18
N ARG A 7 -68.03 23.17 -38.17
CA ARG A 7 -67.67 24.38 -37.37
C ARG A 7 -68.51 24.72 -36.12
N GLU A 8 -69.43 23.89 -35.64
CA GLU A 8 -70.27 24.19 -34.45
C GLU A 8 -69.78 23.56 -33.13
N ALA A 9 -68.46 23.36 -32.97
CA ALA A 9 -67.86 22.89 -31.71
C ALA A 9 -66.87 23.90 -31.08
N LYS A 10 -66.72 25.12 -31.63
CA LYS A 10 -65.76 26.13 -31.13
C LYS A 10 -66.36 27.38 -30.47
N HIS A 11 -67.69 27.52 -30.42
CA HIS A 11 -68.33 28.74 -29.89
C HIS A 11 -69.11 28.59 -28.57
N LYS A 12 -69.08 27.41 -27.92
CA LYS A 12 -69.54 27.24 -26.51
C LYS A 12 -68.40 27.17 -25.48
N ALA A 13 -67.13 27.17 -25.91
CA ALA A 13 -65.98 27.05 -25.01
C ALA A 13 -65.36 28.40 -24.58
N LEU A 14 -65.71 29.52 -25.22
CA LEU A 14 -65.08 30.83 -24.93
C LEU A 14 -65.85 31.69 -23.92
N SER A 15 -67.12 31.38 -23.63
CA SER A 15 -67.95 32.16 -22.70
C SER A 15 -68.03 31.59 -21.28
N PHE A 16 -67.52 30.38 -21.03
CA PHE A 16 -67.36 29.83 -19.67
C PHE A 16 -65.99 30.15 -19.04
N LEU A 17 -65.00 30.54 -19.86
CA LEU A 17 -63.62 30.77 -19.39
C LEU A 17 -63.39 32.19 -18.83
N MET A 18 -64.29 33.16 -19.09
CA MET A 18 -64.17 34.53 -18.57
C MET A 18 -64.95 34.79 -17.28
N LEU A 19 -65.85 33.89 -16.84
CA LEU A 19 -66.62 34.06 -15.59
C LEU A 19 -65.97 33.36 -14.38
N ALA A 20 -65.05 32.43 -14.61
CA ALA A 20 -64.27 31.78 -13.55
C ALA A 20 -63.09 32.62 -13.03
N VAL A 21 -62.73 33.71 -13.72
CA VAL A 21 -61.56 34.55 -13.41
C VAL A 21 -61.91 35.76 -12.52
N MET A 22 -63.18 36.03 -12.23
CA MET A 22 -63.61 37.20 -11.41
C MET A 22 -64.18 36.87 -10.02
N ILE A 23 -64.32 35.60 -9.63
CA ILE A 23 -64.94 35.23 -8.33
C ILE A 23 -63.92 34.84 -7.25
N LEU A 24 -62.62 34.76 -7.55
CA LEU A 24 -61.58 34.42 -6.55
C LEU A 24 -60.70 35.61 -6.10
N SER A 25 -61.25 36.83 -6.10
CA SER A 25 -60.52 38.07 -5.81
C SER A 25 -60.97 38.83 -4.55
N VAL A 26 -61.64 38.21 -3.57
CA VAL A 26 -61.80 38.79 -2.21
C VAL A 26 -61.87 37.69 -1.14
N PHE A 27 -61.00 37.76 -0.13
CA PHE A 27 -60.86 36.92 1.09
C PHE A 27 -60.07 35.60 1.01
N VAL A 28 -58.75 35.69 0.83
CA VAL A 28 -57.80 34.76 1.46
C VAL A 28 -56.49 35.50 1.81
N SER A 29 -56.42 36.09 3.00
CA SER A 29 -55.13 36.30 3.68
C SER A 29 -54.81 35.01 4.44
N ILE A 30 -54.22 34.04 3.75
CA ILE A 30 -53.54 32.88 4.35
C ILE A 30 -52.03 33.14 4.23
N PRO A 31 -51.23 32.89 5.28
CA PRO A 31 -49.80 33.12 5.22
C PRO A 31 -49.20 32.28 4.10
N GLN A 32 -48.36 32.89 3.26
CA GLN A 32 -47.40 32.12 2.47
C GLN A 32 -46.51 31.36 3.45
N ILE A 33 -46.78 30.07 3.65
CA ILE A 33 -45.74 29.15 4.11
C ILE A 33 -44.83 28.97 2.90
N ALA A 34 -43.75 29.73 2.87
CA ALA A 34 -42.60 29.37 2.08
C ALA A 34 -42.18 27.97 2.53
N ILE A 35 -42.43 26.96 1.70
CA ILE A 35 -41.69 25.69 1.79
C ILE A 35 -40.28 26.05 1.33
N GLY A 36 -39.45 26.48 2.29
CA GLY A 36 -38.03 26.64 2.07
C GLY A 36 -37.47 25.28 1.68
N ALA A 37 -36.77 25.21 0.55
CA ALA A 37 -35.95 24.04 0.25
C ALA A 37 -34.99 23.83 1.42
N THR A 38 -35.13 22.72 2.15
CA THR A 38 -34.22 22.35 3.22
C THR A 38 -32.85 22.10 2.60
N ALA A 39 -31.82 22.82 3.04
CA ALA A 39 -30.45 22.57 2.60
C ALA A 39 -30.06 21.12 2.91
N ALA A 40 -29.24 20.50 2.06
CA ALA A 40 -28.74 19.15 2.30
C ALA A 40 -27.94 19.13 3.62
N LYS A 41 -28.13 18.08 4.41
CA LYS A 41 -27.49 17.89 5.73
C LYS A 41 -26.66 16.62 5.71
N THR A 42 -25.42 16.69 6.19
CA THR A 42 -24.49 15.55 6.21
C THR A 42 -24.13 15.17 7.64
N PHE A 43 -24.32 13.90 7.96
CA PHE A 43 -24.05 13.28 9.25
C PHE A 43 -22.85 12.36 9.12
N ASP A 44 -21.99 12.34 10.13
CA ASP A 44 -20.92 11.36 10.26
C ASP A 44 -21.38 10.24 11.19
N PHE A 45 -21.23 8.99 10.77
CA PHE A 45 -21.45 7.81 11.59
C PHE A 45 -20.10 7.17 11.87
N VAL A 46 -19.63 7.32 13.11
CA VAL A 46 -18.33 6.83 13.56
C VAL A 46 -18.55 5.60 14.43
N GLU A 47 -17.92 4.49 14.10
CA GLU A 47 -18.14 3.21 14.77
C GLU A 47 -16.85 2.58 15.28
N VAL A 48 -16.88 2.14 16.54
CA VAL A 48 -15.80 1.39 17.20
C VAL A 48 -16.35 0.03 17.67
N THR A 49 -15.83 -1.05 17.10
CA THR A 49 -16.18 -2.43 17.45
C THR A 49 -14.98 -3.14 18.09
N ASP A 50 -15.26 -4.23 18.83
CA ASP A 50 -14.26 -5.20 19.28
C ASP A 50 -13.07 -4.52 20.01
N PHE A 51 -13.37 -3.50 20.83
CA PHE A 51 -12.34 -2.72 21.52
C PHE A 51 -11.59 -3.57 22.56
N HIS A 52 -12.25 -4.60 23.10
CA HIS A 52 -11.67 -5.58 24.01
C HIS A 52 -10.93 -4.98 25.22
N GLY A 53 -11.44 -3.85 25.72
CA GLY A 53 -10.87 -3.15 26.86
C GLY A 53 -9.46 -2.61 26.64
N THR A 54 -9.03 -2.39 25.39
CA THR A 54 -7.64 -2.00 25.02
C THR A 54 -7.34 -0.54 25.37
N LEU A 55 -7.35 -0.22 26.67
CA LEU A 55 -7.07 1.11 27.20
C LEU A 55 -5.61 1.53 26.91
N ASN A 56 -4.69 0.59 27.14
CA ASN A 56 -3.31 0.57 26.65
C ASN A 56 -3.00 -0.87 26.18
N PRO A 57 -2.12 -1.07 25.19
CA PRO A 57 -1.68 -2.42 24.83
C PRO A 57 -0.88 -3.06 25.96
N VAL A 58 -1.00 -4.37 26.11
CA VAL A 58 -0.23 -5.15 27.10
C VAL A 58 1.27 -4.95 26.85
N GLY A 59 2.02 -4.62 27.91
CA GLY A 59 3.46 -4.36 27.83
C GLY A 59 3.85 -3.04 27.13
N SER A 60 2.89 -2.18 26.79
CA SER A 60 3.12 -0.91 26.08
C SER A 60 2.61 0.29 26.87
N THR A 61 3.30 1.42 26.71
CA THR A 61 2.85 2.74 27.20
C THR A 61 2.05 3.51 26.14
N GLN A 62 1.78 2.91 24.98
CA GLN A 62 1.04 3.56 23.90
C GLN A 62 -0.40 3.89 24.34
N PRO A 63 -0.83 5.16 24.21
CA PRO A 63 -2.08 5.63 24.80
C PRO A 63 -3.31 5.39 23.88
N VAL A 64 -3.58 4.14 23.51
CA VAL A 64 -4.60 3.76 22.51
C VAL A 64 -5.96 4.42 22.77
N ALA A 65 -6.55 4.23 23.95
CA ALA A 65 -7.85 4.84 24.27
C ALA A 65 -7.86 6.37 24.16
N ALA A 66 -6.78 7.03 24.60
CA ALA A 66 -6.71 8.48 24.62
C ALA A 66 -6.52 9.07 23.21
N VAL A 67 -5.79 8.38 22.34
CA VAL A 67 -5.67 8.77 20.92
C VAL A 67 -7.01 8.56 20.20
N LEU A 68 -7.66 7.42 20.39
CA LEU A 68 -8.97 7.13 19.78
C LEU A 68 -9.99 8.21 20.17
N ALA A 69 -10.01 8.59 21.45
CA ALA A 69 -10.88 9.65 21.94
C ALA A 69 -10.59 11.01 21.28
N GLU A 70 -9.33 11.39 21.13
CA GLU A 70 -8.93 12.64 20.47
C GLU A 70 -9.38 12.68 19.01
N GLN A 71 -9.22 11.58 18.28
CA GLN A 71 -9.60 11.49 16.87
C GLN A 71 -11.11 11.61 16.68
N ILE A 72 -11.89 10.85 17.45
CA ILE A 72 -13.36 10.92 17.38
C ILE A 72 -13.85 12.31 17.80
N LYS A 73 -13.26 12.92 18.84
CA LYS A 73 -13.60 14.29 19.24
C LYS A 73 -13.24 15.33 18.17
N THR A 74 -12.13 15.12 17.44
CA THR A 74 -11.76 15.96 16.29
C THR A 74 -12.80 15.88 15.18
N ILE A 75 -13.29 14.68 14.86
CA ILE A 75 -14.39 14.50 13.88
C ILE A 75 -15.65 15.22 14.37
N LYS A 76 -16.05 15.03 15.63
CA LYS A 76 -17.20 15.73 16.24
C LYS A 76 -17.06 17.25 16.22
N ALA A 77 -15.84 17.78 16.38
CA ALA A 77 -15.58 19.21 16.30
C ALA A 77 -15.69 19.74 14.86
N GLN A 78 -15.32 18.94 13.86
CA GLN A 78 -15.46 19.27 12.45
C GLN A 78 -16.90 19.15 11.96
N ASN A 79 -17.64 18.16 12.46
CA ASN A 79 -19.06 17.98 12.22
C ASN A 79 -19.82 17.72 13.53
N PRO A 80 -20.50 18.73 14.10
CA PRO A 80 -21.31 18.56 15.30
C PRO A 80 -22.44 17.53 15.16
N ASP A 81 -22.86 17.22 13.94
CA ASP A 81 -23.90 16.24 13.61
C ASP A 81 -23.32 14.81 13.44
N THR A 82 -22.29 14.49 14.23
CA THR A 82 -21.70 13.14 14.29
C THR A 82 -22.48 12.23 15.26
N VAL A 83 -22.76 11.01 14.85
CA VAL A 83 -23.29 9.89 15.64
C VAL A 83 -22.15 8.90 15.92
N VAL A 84 -21.86 8.63 17.19
CA VAL A 84 -20.80 7.68 17.60
C VAL A 84 -21.43 6.39 18.10
N LEU A 85 -21.03 5.26 17.53
CA LEU A 85 -21.62 3.95 17.72
C LEU A 85 -20.58 2.97 18.25
N SER A 86 -21.02 2.01 19.06
CA SER A 86 -20.22 0.83 19.41
C SER A 86 -20.82 -0.42 18.76
N GLY A 87 -19.99 -1.21 18.08
CA GLY A 87 -20.35 -2.49 17.48
C GLY A 87 -20.50 -3.65 18.47
N GLY A 88 -20.18 -3.47 19.76
CA GLY A 88 -20.12 -4.54 20.77
C GLY A 88 -18.68 -5.03 21.04
N ASP A 89 -18.52 -5.94 22.00
CA ASP A 89 -17.24 -6.47 22.49
C ASP A 89 -16.28 -5.37 22.98
N MET A 90 -16.82 -4.46 23.80
CA MET A 90 -16.06 -3.30 24.26
C MET A 90 -15.18 -3.62 25.48
N PHE A 91 -15.57 -4.59 26.30
CA PHE A 91 -15.02 -4.74 27.65
C PHE A 91 -13.91 -5.78 27.76
N GLN A 92 -14.17 -7.03 27.42
CA GLN A 92 -13.26 -8.15 27.71
C GLN A 92 -12.00 -8.10 26.82
N GLY A 93 -10.80 -8.06 27.41
CA GLY A 93 -9.57 -8.46 26.71
C GLY A 93 -8.30 -7.94 27.35
N SER A 94 -8.43 -6.97 28.26
CA SER A 94 -7.31 -6.41 29.03
C SER A 94 -7.51 -6.58 30.53
N ALA A 95 -6.40 -6.71 31.25
CA ALA A 95 -6.39 -6.77 32.71
C ALA A 95 -7.14 -5.60 33.37
N LEU A 96 -6.93 -4.38 32.87
CA LEU A 96 -7.54 -3.16 33.40
C LEU A 96 -9.06 -3.21 33.27
N SER A 97 -9.55 -3.67 32.12
CA SER A 97 -10.98 -3.80 31.89
C SER A 97 -11.56 -4.93 32.75
N ASN A 98 -10.93 -6.11 32.78
CA ASN A 98 -11.52 -7.28 33.44
C ASN A 98 -11.63 -7.14 34.96
N ILE A 99 -10.63 -6.56 35.61
CA ILE A 99 -10.64 -6.37 37.06
C ILE A 99 -11.61 -5.29 37.48
N LEU A 100 -11.62 -4.19 36.72
CA LEU A 100 -12.50 -3.07 37.00
C LEU A 100 -13.86 -3.26 36.32
N LYS A 101 -14.15 -4.48 35.84
CA LYS A 101 -15.39 -4.91 35.18
C LYS A 101 -15.85 -3.92 34.11
N GLY A 102 -14.94 -3.41 33.28
CA GLY A 102 -15.22 -2.52 32.16
C GLY A 102 -15.41 -1.05 32.53
N GLN A 103 -15.36 -0.68 33.81
CA GLN A 103 -15.65 0.69 34.26
C GLN A 103 -14.80 1.78 33.58
N PRO A 104 -13.47 1.61 33.38
CA PRO A 104 -12.69 2.63 32.68
C PRO A 104 -13.03 2.74 31.19
N VAL A 105 -13.48 1.64 30.56
CA VAL A 105 -13.96 1.65 29.17
C VAL A 105 -15.27 2.43 29.08
N ILE A 106 -16.21 2.21 30.01
CA ILE A 106 -17.44 3.01 30.10
C ILE A 106 -17.13 4.51 30.32
N ASN A 107 -16.15 4.83 31.18
CA ASN A 107 -15.75 6.21 31.41
C ASN A 107 -15.19 6.84 30.13
N MET A 108 -14.39 6.10 29.35
CA MET A 108 -13.90 6.51 28.04
C MET A 108 -15.08 6.73 27.05
N MET A 109 -16.00 5.77 26.92
CA MET A 109 -17.15 5.88 26.02
C MET A 109 -18.04 7.07 26.37
N THR A 110 -18.27 7.31 27.66
CA THR A 110 -19.02 8.46 28.16
C THR A 110 -18.29 9.77 27.83
N ASN A 111 -16.96 9.78 27.96
CA ASN A 111 -16.13 10.94 27.66
C ASN A 111 -16.10 11.29 26.17
N ILE A 112 -16.05 10.28 25.29
CA ILE A 112 -16.16 10.45 23.83
C ILE A 112 -17.59 10.88 23.46
N GLY A 113 -18.58 10.42 24.22
CA GLY A 113 -20.01 10.67 24.00
C GLY A 113 -20.56 9.76 22.93
N PHE A 114 -20.55 8.45 23.18
CA PHE A 114 -21.21 7.42 22.38
C PHE A 114 -22.74 7.61 22.44
N ASP A 115 -23.40 7.52 21.28
CA ASP A 115 -24.84 7.69 21.14
C ASP A 115 -25.61 6.35 21.28
N ALA A 116 -24.97 5.21 20.97
CA ALA A 116 -25.52 3.86 21.17
C ALA A 116 -24.44 2.77 21.16
N MET A 117 -24.79 1.61 21.71
CA MET A 117 -23.93 0.41 21.72
C MET A 117 -24.75 -0.82 21.31
N ALA A 118 -24.27 -1.60 20.34
CA ALA A 118 -24.74 -2.95 20.09
C ALA A 118 -24.17 -3.92 21.13
N LEU A 119 -24.90 -5.01 21.40
CA LEU A 119 -24.43 -6.09 22.27
C LEU A 119 -23.42 -6.98 21.54
N GLY A 120 -22.26 -7.21 22.13
CA GLY A 120 -21.30 -8.25 21.73
C GLY A 120 -21.39 -9.50 22.61
N ASN A 121 -20.70 -10.57 22.20
CA ASN A 121 -20.67 -11.83 22.95
C ASN A 121 -19.95 -11.65 24.29
N HIS A 122 -18.88 -10.86 24.32
CA HIS A 122 -18.08 -10.66 25.53
C HIS A 122 -18.74 -9.79 26.59
N GLU A 123 -19.86 -9.13 26.27
CA GLU A 123 -20.73 -8.54 27.29
C GLU A 123 -21.42 -9.60 28.17
N TYR A 124 -21.46 -10.87 27.75
CA TYR A 124 -21.97 -11.98 28.56
C TYR A 124 -20.95 -12.61 29.50
N ASP A 125 -19.64 -12.37 29.33
CA ASP A 125 -18.57 -13.11 30.03
C ASP A 125 -18.61 -13.01 31.56
N TRP A 126 -19.19 -11.93 32.12
CA TRP A 126 -19.38 -11.77 33.58
C TRP A 126 -20.81 -12.05 34.04
N GLY A 127 -21.62 -12.63 33.16
CA GLY A 127 -23.08 -12.67 33.27
C GLY A 127 -23.71 -11.33 32.92
N ILE A 128 -24.82 -11.38 32.18
CA ILE A 128 -25.50 -10.18 31.66
C ILE A 128 -25.98 -9.23 32.79
N ASP A 129 -26.25 -9.76 33.98
CA ASP A 129 -26.62 -8.98 35.17
C ASP A 129 -25.50 -8.04 35.62
N SER A 130 -24.25 -8.48 35.53
CA SER A 130 -23.07 -7.73 35.96
C SER A 130 -22.73 -6.59 35.00
N VAL A 131 -23.12 -6.71 33.74
CA VAL A 131 -22.78 -5.74 32.68
C VAL A 131 -23.96 -4.82 32.37
N ILE A 132 -25.19 -5.35 32.30
CA ILE A 132 -26.37 -4.63 31.80
C ILE A 132 -27.61 -4.72 32.72
N ASP A 133 -28.00 -5.90 33.23
CA ASP A 133 -29.37 -6.10 33.75
C ASP A 133 -29.57 -5.72 35.24
N SER A 134 -28.53 -5.77 36.09
CA SER A 134 -28.67 -5.43 37.52
C SER A 134 -28.59 -3.93 37.82
N GLN A 135 -29.01 -3.48 39.02
CA GLN A 135 -28.87 -2.07 39.44
C GLN A 135 -27.41 -1.60 39.56
N ASN A 136 -26.47 -2.54 39.71
CA ASN A 136 -25.04 -2.28 39.88
C ASN A 136 -24.24 -2.56 38.60
N ALA A 137 -24.92 -2.80 37.48
CA ALA A 137 -24.28 -3.14 36.22
C ALA A 137 -23.49 -1.94 35.67
N VAL A 138 -22.35 -2.19 35.03
CA VAL A 138 -21.37 -1.13 34.73
C VAL A 138 -21.90 -0.10 33.71
N ILE A 139 -22.83 -0.49 32.84
CA ILE A 139 -23.49 0.44 31.92
C ILE A 139 -24.63 1.24 32.57
N LYS A 140 -25.18 0.77 33.70
CA LYS A 140 -26.27 1.47 34.41
C LYS A 140 -25.73 2.73 35.08
N GLY A 141 -26.31 3.87 34.71
CA GLY A 141 -25.84 5.20 35.11
C GLY A 141 -25.25 6.01 33.95
N THR A 142 -25.03 5.37 32.80
CA THR A 142 -24.73 6.07 31.54
C THR A 142 -26.01 6.41 30.79
N SER A 143 -25.91 7.34 29.84
CA SER A 143 -26.96 7.65 28.87
C SER A 143 -26.89 6.78 27.61
N ILE A 144 -25.98 5.80 27.55
CA ILE A 144 -25.70 5.02 26.34
C ILE A 144 -26.72 3.87 26.26
N PRO A 145 -27.64 3.87 25.29
CA PRO A 145 -28.58 2.79 25.10
C PRO A 145 -27.88 1.55 24.51
N VAL A 146 -28.22 0.37 25.07
CA VAL A 146 -27.77 -0.94 24.58
C VAL A 146 -28.81 -1.52 23.62
N LEU A 147 -28.39 -1.92 22.43
CA LEU A 147 -29.26 -2.34 21.34
C LEU A 147 -29.05 -3.80 20.94
N ALA A 148 -30.15 -4.56 20.87
CA ALA A 148 -30.24 -5.88 20.24
C ALA A 148 -31.72 -6.24 20.01
N CYS A 149 -32.11 -6.49 18.77
CA CYS A 149 -33.49 -6.78 18.39
C CYS A 149 -33.85 -8.27 18.40
N ASN A 150 -32.85 -9.16 18.34
CA ASN A 150 -33.04 -10.57 18.04
C ASN A 150 -32.70 -11.53 19.20
N ILE A 151 -32.57 -11.01 20.43
CA ILE A 151 -32.38 -11.80 21.67
C ILE A 151 -33.72 -11.89 22.40
N TYR A 152 -34.21 -13.11 22.61
CA TYR A 152 -35.52 -13.37 23.18
C TYR A 152 -35.39 -14.22 24.45
N SER A 153 -36.24 -13.96 25.44
CA SER A 153 -36.33 -14.84 26.62
C SER A 153 -37.04 -16.14 26.25
N LYS A 154 -36.46 -17.29 26.60
CA LYS A 154 -37.12 -18.60 26.44
C LYS A 154 -38.37 -18.71 27.31
N THR A 155 -38.40 -18.01 28.45
CA THR A 155 -39.51 -18.05 29.40
C THR A 155 -40.71 -17.26 28.91
N THR A 156 -40.50 -16.05 28.38
CA THR A 156 -41.60 -15.17 27.98
C THR A 156 -41.91 -15.21 26.49
N GLY A 157 -40.96 -15.64 25.66
CA GLY A 157 -41.06 -15.59 24.19
C GLY A 157 -40.98 -14.18 23.61
N HIS A 158 -40.69 -13.17 24.42
CA HIS A 158 -40.55 -11.75 24.04
C HIS A 158 -39.07 -11.32 24.00
N PRO A 159 -38.73 -10.19 23.33
CA PRO A 159 -37.39 -9.61 23.41
C PRO A 159 -36.96 -9.40 24.87
N VAL A 160 -35.67 -9.58 25.13
CA VAL A 160 -35.10 -9.36 26.47
C VAL A 160 -35.27 -7.91 26.92
N SER A 161 -35.46 -7.69 28.22
CA SER A 161 -35.75 -6.36 28.78
C SER A 161 -34.52 -5.47 28.99
N TYR A 162 -33.33 -6.07 29.00
CA TYR A 162 -32.07 -5.37 29.26
C TYR A 162 -31.46 -4.71 28.02
N SER A 163 -31.98 -5.01 26.82
CA SER A 163 -31.63 -4.30 25.58
C SER A 163 -32.87 -3.70 24.94
N LYS A 164 -32.67 -2.73 24.06
CA LYS A 164 -33.73 -2.21 23.18
C LYS A 164 -33.56 -2.77 21.77
N PRO A 165 -34.64 -3.07 21.04
CA PRO A 165 -34.52 -3.46 19.63
C PRO A 165 -33.99 -2.30 18.77
N ASP A 166 -34.49 -1.09 19.04
CA ASP A 166 -34.19 0.12 18.30
C ASP A 166 -34.34 1.38 19.16
N ILE A 167 -33.83 2.50 18.65
CA ILE A 167 -34.07 3.85 19.18
C ILE A 167 -34.22 4.87 18.04
N MET A 168 -34.82 6.02 18.35
CA MET A 168 -34.86 7.20 17.49
C MET A 168 -33.98 8.31 18.11
N LEU A 169 -32.98 8.77 17.36
CA LEU A 169 -32.19 9.95 17.67
C LEU A 169 -32.66 11.15 16.83
N GLU A 170 -32.45 12.36 17.33
CA GLU A 170 -32.67 13.59 16.55
C GLU A 170 -31.40 14.45 16.60
N LYS A 171 -30.79 14.72 15.44
CA LYS A 171 -29.64 15.63 15.28
C LYS A 171 -29.94 16.62 14.16
N ASP A 172 -29.71 17.90 14.41
CA ASP A 172 -30.09 19.01 13.53
C ASP A 172 -31.51 18.86 12.92
N GLY A 173 -32.49 18.47 13.75
CA GLY A 173 -33.89 18.28 13.33
C GLY A 173 -34.14 17.11 12.37
N VAL A 174 -33.15 16.24 12.16
CA VAL A 174 -33.26 14.99 11.39
C VAL A 174 -33.37 13.81 12.35
N LYS A 175 -34.40 12.99 12.15
CA LYS A 175 -34.66 11.77 12.91
C LYS A 175 -33.90 10.59 12.31
N ILE A 176 -33.07 9.97 13.12
CA ILE A 176 -32.20 8.85 12.77
C ILE A 176 -32.64 7.63 13.60
N GLY A 177 -33.12 6.60 12.93
CA GLY A 177 -33.43 5.31 13.55
C GLY A 177 -32.18 4.45 13.66
N LEU A 178 -31.89 3.91 14.83
CA LEU A 178 -30.80 2.95 15.05
C LEU A 178 -31.37 1.61 15.50
N ILE A 179 -30.94 0.52 14.86
CA ILE A 179 -31.35 -0.85 15.18
C ILE A 179 -30.12 -1.65 15.60
N GLY A 180 -30.21 -2.38 16.72
CA GLY A 180 -29.15 -3.30 17.16
C GLY A 180 -29.44 -4.74 16.78
N ALA A 181 -28.42 -5.53 16.47
CA ALA A 181 -28.56 -6.97 16.24
C ALA A 181 -27.31 -7.75 16.67
N VAL A 182 -27.46 -9.05 16.85
CA VAL A 182 -26.36 -10.01 17.07
C VAL A 182 -26.45 -11.16 16.10
N ASP A 183 -25.34 -11.84 15.82
CA ASP A 183 -25.35 -13.08 15.05
C ASP A 183 -26.20 -14.17 15.76
N ASN A 184 -26.99 -14.94 15.03
CA ASN A 184 -27.81 -16.02 15.59
C ASN A 184 -27.21 -17.42 15.41
N LEU A 185 -26.10 -17.53 14.68
CA LEU A 185 -25.37 -18.75 14.36
C LEU A 185 -24.06 -18.81 15.13
N GLU A 186 -23.18 -17.80 14.97
CA GLU A 186 -21.83 -17.81 15.55
C GLU A 186 -21.80 -17.29 16.99
N PHE A 187 -22.43 -16.14 17.25
CA PHE A 187 -22.51 -15.52 18.58
C PHE A 187 -22.83 -16.48 19.74
N PRO A 188 -23.87 -17.35 19.68
CA PRO A 188 -24.15 -18.27 20.79
C PRO A 188 -23.08 -19.34 21.01
N THR A 189 -22.23 -19.61 20.01
CA THR A 189 -21.12 -20.58 20.14
C THR A 189 -19.88 -19.98 20.80
N SER A 190 -19.81 -18.64 20.85
CA SER A 190 -18.72 -17.87 21.44
C SER A 190 -19.00 -17.44 22.89
N ILE A 191 -20.13 -17.84 23.47
CA ILE A 191 -20.52 -17.55 24.85
C ILE A 191 -20.65 -18.86 25.62
N THR A 192 -20.21 -18.88 26.87
CA THR A 192 -20.41 -20.01 27.77
C THR A 192 -21.91 -20.41 27.80
N PRO A 193 -22.29 -21.63 27.37
CA PRO A 193 -23.69 -22.01 27.18
C PRO A 193 -24.57 -21.83 28.42
N GLY A 194 -24.00 -22.00 29.62
CA GLY A 194 -24.69 -21.73 30.89
C GLY A 194 -25.17 -20.29 31.07
N LEU A 195 -24.49 -19.29 30.48
CA LEU A 195 -24.81 -17.86 30.58
C LEU A 195 -25.94 -17.42 29.63
N ILE A 196 -26.22 -18.22 28.60
CA ILE A 196 -27.27 -17.96 27.61
C ILE A 196 -28.40 -19.00 27.65
N LYS A 197 -28.44 -19.87 28.66
CA LYS A 197 -29.41 -20.96 28.77
C LYS A 197 -30.87 -20.49 28.73
N ASP A 198 -31.15 -19.27 29.18
CA ASP A 198 -32.49 -18.70 29.31
C ASP A 198 -32.91 -17.82 28.12
N VAL A 199 -32.05 -17.67 27.10
CA VAL A 199 -32.33 -16.84 25.91
C VAL A 199 -32.18 -17.62 24.61
N ASN A 200 -32.93 -17.21 23.58
CA ASN A 200 -32.78 -17.69 22.22
C ASN A 200 -32.48 -16.54 21.25
N PHE A 201 -31.61 -16.83 20.28
CA PHE A 201 -31.21 -15.90 19.24
C PHE A 201 -32.01 -16.21 17.98
N LYS A 202 -32.81 -15.24 17.51
CA LYS A 202 -33.59 -15.38 16.28
C LYS A 202 -32.82 -14.82 15.11
N ASP A 203 -33.17 -15.26 13.90
CA ASP A 203 -32.70 -14.63 12.65
C ASP A 203 -33.05 -13.12 12.69
N PRO A 204 -32.04 -12.23 12.64
CA PRO A 204 -32.26 -10.80 12.75
C PRO A 204 -32.86 -10.17 11.49
N ALA A 205 -32.65 -10.72 10.29
CA ALA A 205 -33.01 -10.02 9.05
C ALA A 205 -34.52 -9.70 8.93
N PRO A 206 -35.46 -10.64 9.22
CA PRO A 206 -36.89 -10.34 9.21
C PRO A 206 -37.30 -9.30 10.26
N ILE A 207 -36.64 -9.29 11.42
CA ILE A 207 -36.92 -8.37 12.53
C ILE A 207 -36.45 -6.96 12.15
N ILE A 208 -35.22 -6.83 11.63
CA ILE A 208 -34.65 -5.57 11.18
C ILE A 208 -35.53 -4.93 10.10
N ASN A 209 -35.99 -5.71 9.11
CA ASN A 209 -36.88 -5.20 8.05
C ASN A 209 -38.17 -4.60 8.59
N GLN A 210 -38.77 -5.25 9.60
CA GLN A 210 -39.99 -4.75 10.23
C GLN A 210 -39.71 -3.48 11.06
N LEU A 211 -38.64 -3.46 11.83
CA LEU A 211 -38.25 -2.30 12.64
C LEU A 211 -37.87 -1.10 11.77
N ALA A 212 -37.13 -1.30 10.68
CA ALA A 212 -36.80 -0.25 9.73
C ALA A 212 -38.07 0.39 9.17
N LYS A 213 -39.05 -0.43 8.74
CA LYS A 213 -40.36 0.06 8.29
C LYS A 213 -41.08 0.85 9.38
N ASP A 214 -41.09 0.37 10.61
CA ASP A 214 -41.77 1.04 11.72
C ASP A 214 -41.10 2.38 12.09
N LEU A 215 -39.77 2.44 12.10
CA LEU A 215 -39.01 3.68 12.28
C LEU A 215 -39.30 4.69 11.17
N ARG A 216 -39.35 4.25 9.90
CA ARG A 216 -39.75 5.10 8.77
C ARG A 216 -41.17 5.64 8.95
N ASN A 217 -42.12 4.81 9.37
CA ASN A 217 -43.49 5.24 9.64
C ASN A 217 -43.58 6.24 10.81
N GLN A 218 -42.63 6.18 11.74
CA GLN A 218 -42.48 7.14 12.84
C GLN A 218 -41.71 8.42 12.44
N GLY A 219 -41.28 8.50 11.17
CA GLY A 219 -40.64 9.67 10.58
C GLY A 219 -39.11 9.65 10.56
N ALA A 220 -38.46 8.49 10.75
CA ALA A 220 -37.01 8.38 10.56
C ALA A 220 -36.63 8.70 9.10
N GLN A 221 -35.77 9.70 8.94
CA GLN A 221 -35.20 10.06 7.64
C GLN A 221 -33.93 9.28 7.33
N ILE A 222 -33.23 8.76 8.33
CA ILE A 222 -32.11 7.83 8.16
C ILE A 222 -32.33 6.60 9.05
N VAL A 223 -32.00 5.39 8.59
CA VAL A 223 -32.05 4.14 9.38
C VAL A 223 -30.73 3.41 9.27
N VAL A 224 -30.05 3.18 10.40
CA VAL A 224 -28.75 2.49 10.47
C VAL A 224 -28.86 1.26 11.36
N VAL A 225 -28.20 0.17 10.95
CA VAL A 225 -28.05 -1.05 11.75
C VAL A 225 -26.64 -1.11 12.32
N VAL A 226 -26.52 -1.46 13.60
CA VAL A 226 -25.25 -1.81 14.24
C VAL A 226 -25.40 -3.24 14.75
N ALA A 227 -24.65 -4.16 14.15
CA ALA A 227 -24.77 -5.58 14.38
C ALA A 227 -23.44 -6.18 14.85
N HIS A 228 -23.47 -6.93 15.93
CA HIS A 228 -22.31 -7.73 16.33
C HIS A 228 -22.31 -9.05 15.55
N MET A 229 -21.87 -8.97 14.30
CA MET A 229 -21.90 -10.05 13.31
C MET A 229 -20.72 -9.93 12.34
N GLY A 230 -20.14 -11.09 12.03
CA GLY A 230 -18.87 -11.20 11.31
C GLY A 230 -18.96 -11.22 9.79
N ALA A 231 -17.88 -10.75 9.15
CA ALA A 231 -17.59 -10.93 7.73
C ALA A 231 -16.09 -10.92 7.48
N SER A 232 -15.64 -11.50 6.38
CA SER A 232 -14.27 -11.40 5.89
C SER A 232 -14.26 -10.86 4.47
N GLN A 233 -13.14 -10.23 4.12
CA GLN A 233 -12.85 -9.79 2.76
C GLN A 233 -11.56 -10.48 2.33
N ASP A 234 -11.61 -11.22 1.23
CA ASP A 234 -10.41 -11.76 0.62
C ASP A 234 -9.63 -10.66 -0.11
N LYS A 235 -8.38 -10.96 -0.51
CA LYS A 235 -7.52 -9.98 -1.18
C LYS A 235 -8.07 -9.52 -2.55
N ASN A 236 -8.95 -10.30 -3.18
CA ASN A 236 -9.63 -9.94 -4.44
C ASN A 236 -10.82 -8.98 -4.20
N GLY A 237 -11.06 -8.61 -2.94
CA GLY A 237 -12.19 -7.78 -2.54
C GLY A 237 -13.51 -8.54 -2.44
N THR A 238 -13.51 -9.88 -2.57
CA THR A 238 -14.70 -10.71 -2.38
C THR A 238 -15.04 -10.73 -0.90
N VAL A 239 -16.27 -10.39 -0.57
CA VAL A 239 -16.78 -10.36 0.80
C VAL A 239 -17.67 -11.56 1.08
N SER A 240 -17.51 -12.16 2.26
CA SER A 240 -18.30 -13.32 2.70
C SER A 240 -18.52 -13.30 4.21
N GLY A 241 -19.46 -14.09 4.71
CA GLY A 241 -19.79 -14.20 6.14
C GLY A 241 -21.22 -13.78 6.47
N ASN A 242 -21.65 -14.10 7.68
CA ASN A 242 -23.04 -13.97 8.12
C ASN A 242 -23.56 -12.54 8.02
N LEU A 243 -22.72 -11.53 8.26
CA LEU A 243 -23.07 -10.12 8.09
C LEU A 243 -23.49 -9.83 6.64
N ILE A 244 -22.69 -10.28 5.67
CA ILE A 244 -22.98 -10.08 4.24
C ILE A 244 -24.27 -10.79 3.84
N ASP A 245 -24.51 -11.99 4.35
CA ASP A 245 -25.72 -12.75 4.06
C ASP A 245 -26.98 -12.17 4.69
N MET A 246 -26.86 -11.56 5.87
CA MET A 246 -27.92 -10.76 6.48
C MET A 246 -28.22 -9.52 5.62
N VAL A 247 -27.20 -8.73 5.24
CA VAL A 247 -27.41 -7.47 4.48
C VAL A 247 -28.08 -7.71 3.13
N LYS A 248 -27.81 -8.84 2.45
CA LYS A 248 -28.50 -9.23 1.20
C LYS A 248 -30.03 -9.29 1.35
N GLN A 249 -30.53 -9.52 2.55
CA GLN A 249 -31.96 -9.68 2.87
C GLN A 249 -32.61 -8.41 3.41
N LEU A 250 -31.85 -7.33 3.64
CA LEU A 250 -32.34 -6.11 4.25
C LEU A 250 -33.00 -5.16 3.24
N SER A 251 -33.97 -4.40 3.73
CA SER A 251 -34.74 -3.39 3.00
C SER A 251 -35.09 -2.22 3.92
N GLY A 252 -35.02 -0.99 3.40
CA GLY A 252 -35.33 0.23 4.16
C GLY A 252 -34.24 0.72 5.13
N VAL A 253 -33.06 0.08 5.09
CA VAL A 253 -31.84 0.41 5.86
C VAL A 253 -30.84 1.16 4.97
N ASP A 254 -30.20 2.20 5.51
CA ASP A 254 -29.26 3.05 4.78
C ASP A 254 -27.79 2.67 4.98
N ALA A 255 -27.44 2.03 6.11
CA ALA A 255 -26.08 1.57 6.39
C ALA A 255 -26.07 0.45 7.46
N VAL A 256 -25.05 -0.41 7.42
CA VAL A 256 -24.87 -1.51 8.39
C VAL A 256 -23.43 -1.55 8.89
N PHE A 257 -23.23 -1.42 10.19
CA PHE A 257 -21.93 -1.63 10.84
C PHE A 257 -21.88 -3.03 11.47
N GLY A 258 -20.77 -3.73 11.29
CA GLY A 258 -20.51 -5.09 11.80
C GLY A 258 -19.42 -5.15 12.88
N GLY A 259 -19.09 -6.36 13.33
CA GLY A 259 -18.09 -6.64 14.39
C GLY A 259 -17.65 -8.10 14.42
N HIS A 260 -17.23 -8.62 15.58
CA HIS A 260 -17.01 -10.05 15.89
C HIS A 260 -15.76 -10.70 15.26
N THR A 261 -15.54 -10.51 13.95
CA THR A 261 -14.46 -11.22 13.22
C THR A 261 -13.10 -10.53 13.28
N HIS A 262 -13.02 -9.32 13.84
CA HIS A 262 -11.80 -8.49 13.90
C HIS A 262 -11.17 -8.19 12.54
N THR A 263 -11.98 -8.26 11.49
CA THR A 263 -11.56 -8.05 10.11
C THR A 263 -11.71 -6.58 9.73
N ILE A 264 -11.06 -6.20 8.64
CA ILE A 264 -11.35 -4.94 7.96
C ILE A 264 -12.24 -5.30 6.77
N VAL A 265 -13.46 -4.78 6.77
CA VAL A 265 -14.40 -4.93 5.65
C VAL A 265 -14.96 -3.55 5.34
N THR A 266 -14.90 -3.13 4.07
CA THR A 266 -15.64 -1.95 3.60
C THR A 266 -16.18 -2.23 2.20
N THR A 267 -17.50 -2.30 2.06
CA THR A 267 -18.14 -2.63 0.78
C THR A 267 -19.57 -2.10 0.69
N LYS A 268 -20.26 -2.38 -0.42
CA LYS A 268 -21.70 -2.14 -0.58
C LYS A 268 -22.40 -3.41 -1.00
N VAL A 269 -23.46 -3.78 -0.29
CA VAL A 269 -24.34 -4.90 -0.64
C VAL A 269 -25.72 -4.32 -0.92
N ASN A 270 -26.24 -4.53 -2.13
CA ASN A 270 -27.51 -3.92 -2.57
C ASN A 270 -27.57 -2.38 -2.38
N ASN A 271 -26.45 -1.69 -2.66
CA ASN A 271 -26.22 -0.26 -2.42
C ASN A 271 -26.23 0.19 -0.94
N ILE A 272 -26.34 -0.74 0.01
CA ILE A 272 -26.20 -0.46 1.45
C ILE A 272 -24.71 -0.55 1.80
N PRO A 273 -24.05 0.52 2.26
CA PRO A 273 -22.70 0.44 2.81
C PRO A 273 -22.67 -0.49 4.02
N VAL A 274 -21.70 -1.40 4.02
CA VAL A 274 -21.46 -2.33 5.11
C VAL A 274 -19.96 -2.42 5.42
N GLY A 275 -19.61 -2.51 6.70
CA GLY A 275 -18.22 -2.61 7.09
C GLY A 275 -17.96 -3.05 8.52
N ILE A 276 -16.72 -3.45 8.77
CA ILE A 276 -16.15 -3.83 10.08
C ILE A 276 -14.83 -3.08 10.26
N GLY A 277 -14.67 -2.45 11.43
CA GLY A 277 -13.60 -1.50 11.75
C GLY A 277 -12.36 -2.06 12.43
N ASN A 278 -11.99 -3.32 12.20
CA ASN A 278 -10.92 -4.03 12.95
C ASN A 278 -11.24 -4.13 14.45
N ALA A 279 -10.25 -4.48 15.29
CA ALA A 279 -10.41 -4.68 16.73
C ALA A 279 -9.27 -4.02 17.55
N TYR A 280 -9.38 -4.09 18.88
CA TYR A 280 -8.38 -3.64 19.86
C TYR A 280 -8.05 -2.14 19.80
N GLY A 281 -8.97 -1.34 19.29
CA GLY A 281 -8.74 0.08 19.04
C GLY A 281 -7.67 0.33 17.96
N LYS A 282 -7.39 -0.62 17.06
CA LYS A 282 -6.49 -0.39 15.91
C LYS A 282 -7.09 0.55 14.86
N GLY A 283 -8.39 0.78 14.89
CA GLY A 283 -9.04 1.71 14.00
C GLY A 283 -10.51 1.91 14.35
N PHE A 284 -11.20 2.63 13.48
CA PHE A 284 -12.64 2.85 13.56
C PHE A 284 -13.18 3.16 12.15
N LEU A 285 -14.47 2.95 11.94
CA LEU A 285 -15.14 3.31 10.69
C LEU A 285 -15.71 4.71 10.76
N ASP A 286 -15.62 5.45 9.66
CA ASP A 286 -16.31 6.73 9.44
C ASP A 286 -17.15 6.66 8.15
N LEU A 287 -18.45 6.93 8.25
CA LEU A 287 -19.38 7.00 7.13
C LEU A 287 -20.12 8.32 7.11
N LYS A 288 -19.98 9.05 5.99
CA LYS A 288 -20.81 10.23 5.69
C LYS A 288 -22.14 9.81 5.07
N VAL A 289 -23.24 10.25 5.67
CA VAL A 289 -24.60 10.08 5.15
C VAL A 289 -25.25 11.44 4.98
N THR A 290 -25.72 11.73 3.78
CA THR A 290 -26.36 13.01 3.43
C THR A 290 -27.85 12.83 3.22
N LEU A 291 -28.66 13.60 3.96
CA LEU A 291 -30.06 13.85 3.65
C LEU A 291 -30.10 15.00 2.64
N ASN A 292 -30.45 14.68 1.40
CA ASN A 292 -30.52 15.63 0.30
C ASN A 292 -31.73 16.56 0.43
N SER A 293 -31.65 17.71 -0.25
CA SER A 293 -32.73 18.72 -0.26
C SER A 293 -34.06 18.22 -0.82
N ASP A 294 -34.05 17.14 -1.60
CA ASP A 294 -35.25 16.48 -2.14
C ASP A 294 -35.85 15.43 -1.19
N GLY A 295 -35.24 15.24 -0.01
CA GLY A 295 -35.65 14.26 0.99
C GLY A 295 -35.09 12.85 0.79
N THR A 296 -34.24 12.62 -0.22
CA THR A 296 -33.55 11.34 -0.42
C THR A 296 -32.30 11.23 0.45
N VAL A 297 -31.89 10.00 0.79
CA VAL A 297 -30.66 9.72 1.52
C VAL A 297 -29.60 9.19 0.55
N SER A 298 -28.39 9.73 0.64
CA SER A 298 -27.21 9.20 -0.05
C SER A 298 -26.11 8.93 0.96
N ALA A 299 -25.63 7.68 1.01
CA ALA A 299 -24.50 7.29 1.84
C ALA A 299 -23.23 7.17 1.00
N GLY A 300 -22.12 7.71 1.54
CA GLY A 300 -20.79 7.63 0.96
C GLY A 300 -20.22 6.21 0.97
N ASN A 301 -18.89 6.13 0.94
CA ASN A 301 -18.19 4.89 1.25
C ASN A 301 -17.78 4.92 2.72
N MET A 302 -17.80 3.75 3.39
CA MET A 302 -17.22 3.62 4.72
C MET A 302 -15.70 3.72 4.60
N ILE A 303 -15.09 4.54 5.46
CA ILE A 303 -13.65 4.75 5.52
C ILE A 303 -13.13 4.08 6.79
N TYR A 304 -12.21 3.13 6.63
CA TYR A 304 -11.44 2.59 7.77
C TYR A 304 -10.27 3.51 8.08
N ASN A 305 -10.22 4.01 9.31
CA ASN A 305 -9.14 4.86 9.81
C ASN A 305 -8.17 4.01 10.62
N ASP A 306 -6.92 3.86 10.13
CA ASP A 306 -5.93 2.86 10.60
C ASP A 306 -4.91 3.34 11.67
N ASP A 307 -4.31 2.39 12.38
CA ASP A 307 -3.40 2.57 13.52
C ASP A 307 -2.04 3.22 13.19
N THR A 308 -1.61 3.12 11.93
CA THR A 308 -0.23 3.45 11.51
C THR A 308 0.08 4.93 11.56
N VAL A 309 -0.92 5.79 11.37
CA VAL A 309 -0.79 7.26 11.40
C VAL A 309 -1.24 7.84 12.74
N MET A 310 -2.05 7.10 13.51
CA MET A 310 -2.67 7.59 14.75
C MET A 310 -1.85 7.26 15.99
N TYR A 311 -1.78 5.97 16.36
CA TYR A 311 -1.21 5.54 17.66
C TYR A 311 0.31 5.40 17.63
N LYS A 312 0.87 5.12 16.43
CA LYS A 312 2.30 4.89 16.21
C LYS A 312 3.07 6.16 15.83
N ALA A 313 2.44 7.33 15.83
CA ALA A 313 3.14 8.60 15.65
C ALA A 313 4.13 8.84 16.80
N ASP A 314 5.25 9.52 16.55
CA ASP A 314 6.27 9.81 17.58
C ASP A 314 5.70 10.58 18.78
N ASN A 315 4.68 11.42 18.53
CA ASN A 315 3.94 12.17 19.54
C ASN A 315 2.45 12.22 19.15
N PRO A 316 1.67 11.17 19.43
CA PRO A 316 0.26 11.15 19.02
C PRO A 316 -0.53 12.15 19.87
N ALA A 317 -1.47 12.86 19.24
CA ALA A 317 -2.41 13.70 19.97
C ALA A 317 -3.31 12.81 20.85
N VAL A 318 -3.52 13.21 22.09
CA VAL A 318 -4.25 12.41 23.10
C VAL A 318 -5.26 13.26 23.84
N ASP A 319 -6.43 12.66 24.11
CA ASP A 319 -7.41 13.25 24.99
C ASP A 319 -6.93 13.18 26.44
N SER A 320 -6.75 14.34 27.06
CA SER A 320 -6.22 14.45 28.42
C SER A 320 -7.09 13.82 29.51
N GLU A 321 -8.42 13.79 29.32
CA GLU A 321 -9.36 13.24 30.31
C GLU A 321 -9.38 11.71 30.23
N VAL A 322 -9.41 11.15 29.03
CA VAL A 322 -9.27 9.71 28.81
C VAL A 322 -7.89 9.23 29.28
N LYS A 323 -6.82 9.97 29.00
CA LYS A 323 -5.50 9.66 29.55
C LYS A 323 -5.49 9.60 31.09
N ALA A 324 -6.22 10.50 31.76
CA ALA A 324 -6.37 10.48 33.21
C ALA A 324 -7.19 9.26 33.70
N ILE A 325 -8.25 8.88 32.98
CA ILE A 325 -9.03 7.65 33.24
C ILE A 325 -8.11 6.42 33.20
N VAL A 326 -7.32 6.27 32.13
CA VAL A 326 -6.37 5.16 31.97
C VAL A 326 -5.32 5.16 33.08
N THR A 327 -4.73 6.33 33.37
CA THR A 327 -3.71 6.47 34.42
C THR A 327 -4.24 6.05 35.80
N LYS A 328 -5.48 6.44 36.11
CA LYS A 328 -6.14 6.04 37.36
C LYS A 328 -6.37 4.53 37.40
N ALA A 329 -6.93 3.95 36.34
CA ALA A 329 -7.16 2.51 36.24
C ALA A 329 -5.86 1.72 36.45
N SER A 330 -4.76 2.14 35.80
CA SER A 330 -3.45 1.52 35.98
C SER A 330 -2.91 1.63 37.41
N LYS A 331 -3.13 2.77 38.07
CA LYS A 331 -2.72 2.95 39.47
C LYS A 331 -3.50 2.05 40.43
N ASP A 332 -4.80 1.89 40.18
CA ASP A 332 -5.70 1.12 41.05
C ASP A 332 -5.37 -0.39 41.02
N VAL A 333 -4.76 -0.90 39.93
CA VAL A 333 -4.36 -2.33 39.80
C VAL A 333 -2.84 -2.59 39.93
N GLY A 334 -2.00 -1.56 39.76
CA GLY A 334 -0.56 -1.69 39.51
C GLY A 334 0.28 -2.55 40.47
N PRO A 335 0.06 -2.53 41.81
CA PRO A 335 0.87 -3.31 42.75
C PRO A 335 0.74 -4.83 42.59
N THR A 336 -0.41 -5.34 42.16
CA THR A 336 -0.65 -6.78 41.96
C THR A 336 -0.15 -7.24 40.58
N PHE A 337 -0.15 -6.35 39.60
CA PHE A 337 0.13 -6.69 38.19
C PHE A 337 1.61 -6.80 37.86
N ASN A 338 2.45 -6.06 38.58
CA ASN A 338 3.90 -6.09 38.40
C ASN A 338 4.58 -7.24 39.17
N GLU A 339 3.83 -8.08 39.89
CA GLU A 339 4.39 -9.24 40.54
C GLU A 339 4.91 -10.24 39.49
N VAL A 340 6.20 -10.55 39.53
CA VAL A 340 6.80 -11.61 38.72
C VAL A 340 6.38 -12.96 39.29
N VAL A 341 5.70 -13.77 38.48
CA VAL A 341 5.19 -15.10 38.85
C VAL A 341 6.08 -16.23 38.39
N GLY A 342 7.04 -15.95 37.50
CA GLY A 342 8.06 -16.89 37.04
C GLY A 342 8.90 -16.28 35.92
N THR A 343 9.84 -17.05 35.36
CA THR A 343 10.69 -16.65 34.24
C THR A 343 10.58 -17.68 33.11
N ALA A 344 10.30 -17.24 31.88
CA ALA A 344 10.34 -18.07 30.68
C ALA A 344 11.77 -18.24 30.16
N SER A 345 12.23 -19.49 29.99
CA SER A 345 13.58 -19.78 29.47
C SER A 345 13.72 -19.53 27.95
N LEU A 346 12.60 -19.49 27.24
CA LEU A 346 12.45 -19.20 25.81
C LEU A 346 11.12 -18.46 25.58
N ASN A 347 10.87 -17.97 24.37
CA ASN A 347 9.53 -17.50 23.99
C ASN A 347 8.58 -18.70 23.97
N LEU A 348 7.50 -18.66 24.74
CA LEU A 348 6.44 -19.66 24.69
C LEU A 348 5.36 -19.16 23.73
N THR A 349 5.38 -19.69 22.51
CA THR A 349 4.51 -19.26 21.42
C THR A 349 3.30 -20.18 21.25
N ARG A 350 2.23 -19.63 20.67
CA ARG A 350 1.04 -20.38 20.22
C ARG A 350 1.19 -20.94 18.81
N GLU A 351 2.34 -20.76 18.19
CA GLU A 351 2.67 -21.31 16.87
C GLU A 351 2.58 -22.84 16.91
N GLN A 352 1.77 -23.42 16.01
CA GLN A 352 1.48 -24.84 15.99
C GLN A 352 2.53 -25.60 15.16
N SER A 353 2.91 -26.78 15.62
CA SER A 353 3.96 -27.62 15.03
C SER A 353 3.56 -28.35 13.74
N ALA A 354 2.28 -28.32 13.39
CA ALA A 354 1.70 -29.01 12.25
C ALA A 354 0.46 -28.27 11.73
N MET A 355 0.14 -28.51 10.45
CA MET A 355 -1.04 -27.96 9.77
C MET A 355 -2.06 -29.08 9.44
N PRO A 356 -3.38 -28.81 9.49
CA PRO A 356 -4.01 -27.58 9.93
C PRO A 356 -3.84 -27.29 11.43
N PHE A 357 -3.64 -28.34 12.24
CA PHE A 357 -3.46 -28.23 13.69
C PHE A 357 -2.31 -29.10 14.21
N GLY A 358 -1.58 -28.56 15.18
CA GLY A 358 -0.46 -29.18 15.87
C GLY A 358 -0.33 -28.67 17.31
N ASP A 359 0.60 -29.24 18.06
CA ASP A 359 0.91 -28.74 19.41
C ASP A 359 1.79 -27.49 19.34
N SER A 360 1.69 -26.64 20.37
CA SER A 360 2.51 -25.43 20.51
C SER A 360 3.26 -25.44 21.84
N LEU A 361 4.33 -24.65 21.95
CA LEU A 361 5.08 -24.53 23.22
C LEU A 361 4.16 -24.09 24.36
N LEU A 362 3.36 -23.04 24.12
CA LEU A 362 2.46 -22.49 25.12
C LEU A 362 1.26 -23.41 25.38
N GLY A 363 0.73 -24.07 24.34
CA GLY A 363 -0.34 -25.06 24.47
C GLY A 363 0.06 -26.29 25.27
N ASN A 364 1.27 -26.80 25.04
CA ASN A 364 1.82 -27.93 25.80
C ASN A 364 2.02 -27.60 27.28
N TRP A 365 2.52 -26.40 27.58
CA TRP A 365 2.71 -25.94 28.96
C TRP A 365 1.37 -25.69 29.67
N SER A 366 0.43 -24.98 29.03
CA SER A 366 -0.86 -24.62 29.63
C SER A 366 -1.76 -25.83 29.89
N SER A 367 -1.88 -26.75 28.93
CA SER A 367 -2.62 -28.01 29.14
C SER A 367 -1.98 -28.87 30.23
N GLN A 368 -0.65 -28.87 30.35
CA GLN A 368 0.06 -29.56 31.43
C GLN A 368 -0.23 -28.92 32.80
N ALA A 369 -0.25 -27.59 32.89
CA ALA A 369 -0.61 -26.87 34.12
C ALA A 369 -2.06 -27.17 34.58
N ILE A 370 -3.02 -27.27 33.65
CA ILE A 370 -4.40 -27.70 33.95
C ILE A 370 -4.40 -29.14 34.50
N LYS A 371 -3.71 -30.05 33.80
CA LYS A 371 -3.60 -31.47 34.21
C LYS A 371 -3.01 -31.62 35.61
N ASP A 372 -1.91 -30.93 35.90
CA ASP A 372 -1.21 -31.02 37.18
C ASP A 372 -2.02 -30.41 38.32
N THR A 373 -2.74 -29.31 38.04
CA THR A 373 -3.65 -28.70 39.01
C THR A 373 -4.86 -29.59 39.33
N ALA A 374 -5.44 -30.22 38.31
CA ALA A 374 -6.61 -31.10 38.46
C ALA A 374 -6.26 -32.53 38.91
N GLN A 375 -5.00 -32.94 38.78
CA GLN A 375 -4.52 -34.30 39.04
C GLN A 375 -5.25 -35.37 38.21
N THR A 376 -5.44 -35.11 36.91
CA THR A 376 -6.15 -35.99 35.96
C THR A 376 -5.21 -36.76 35.03
N ASP A 377 -5.72 -37.82 34.40
CA ASP A 377 -4.98 -38.59 33.39
C ASP A 377 -4.68 -37.73 32.16
N PHE A 378 -5.67 -36.94 31.71
CA PHE A 378 -5.57 -36.07 30.54
C PHE A 378 -6.10 -34.67 30.82
N ALA A 379 -5.63 -33.69 30.05
CA ALA A 379 -6.21 -32.36 30.02
C ALA A 379 -6.27 -31.74 28.62
N PHE A 380 -7.25 -30.87 28.43
CA PHE A 380 -7.53 -30.18 27.18
C PHE A 380 -7.64 -28.66 27.39
N MET A 381 -7.06 -27.90 26.46
CA MET A 381 -7.17 -26.45 26.38
C MET A 381 -7.47 -26.04 24.93
N ASN A 382 -8.46 -25.19 24.69
CA ASN A 382 -8.77 -24.69 23.35
C ASN A 382 -7.76 -23.62 22.94
N ASN A 383 -7.42 -23.58 21.64
CA ASN A 383 -6.48 -22.59 21.09
C ASN A 383 -6.97 -21.15 21.32
N GLY A 384 -8.29 -20.92 21.20
CA GLY A 384 -8.92 -19.62 21.38
C GLY A 384 -8.83 -19.06 22.81
N GLY A 385 -8.67 -19.93 23.81
CA GLY A 385 -8.50 -19.52 25.21
C GLY A 385 -7.15 -18.84 25.48
N LEU A 386 -6.10 -19.16 24.70
CA LEU A 386 -4.75 -18.59 24.84
C LEU A 386 -4.60 -17.39 23.90
N ARG A 387 -4.54 -16.17 24.45
CA ARG A 387 -4.71 -14.95 23.65
C ARG A 387 -3.41 -14.31 23.16
N VAL A 388 -2.33 -14.46 23.91
CA VAL A 388 -1.01 -13.89 23.58
C VAL A 388 0.10 -14.92 23.80
N ASP A 389 1.23 -14.71 23.13
CA ASP A 389 2.46 -15.46 23.42
C ASP A 389 3.14 -14.89 24.67
N LEU A 390 3.93 -15.72 25.37
CA LEU A 390 4.75 -15.24 26.50
C LEU A 390 6.21 -15.08 26.07
N PRO A 391 6.80 -13.87 26.21
CA PRO A 391 8.18 -13.64 25.83
C PRO A 391 9.15 -14.33 26.79
N LYS A 392 10.36 -14.60 26.29
CA LYS A 392 11.49 -15.01 27.14
C LYS A 392 11.77 -13.93 28.19
N GLY A 393 11.99 -14.35 29.43
CA GLY A 393 12.28 -13.45 30.55
C GLY A 393 11.23 -13.51 31.65
N ASP A 394 11.19 -12.50 32.50
CA ASP A 394 10.26 -12.46 33.63
C ASP A 394 8.82 -12.34 33.13
N ILE A 395 7.96 -13.18 33.69
CA ILE A 395 6.52 -13.22 33.44
C ILE A 395 5.83 -12.65 34.67
N THR A 396 5.00 -11.65 34.44
CA THR A 396 4.23 -10.96 35.47
C THR A 396 2.81 -11.48 35.55
N VAL A 397 2.09 -11.16 36.64
CA VAL A 397 0.65 -11.37 36.72
C VAL A 397 -0.06 -10.73 35.52
N SER A 398 0.37 -9.53 35.09
CA SER A 398 -0.19 -8.88 33.89
C SER A 398 -0.12 -9.73 32.63
N ASP A 399 1.00 -10.43 32.44
CA ASP A 399 1.19 -11.28 31.26
C ASP A 399 0.27 -12.50 31.30
N VAL A 400 0.00 -13.07 32.49
CA VAL A 400 -0.95 -14.18 32.63
C VAL A 400 -2.40 -13.73 32.39
N TRP A 401 -2.76 -12.52 32.84
CA TRP A 401 -4.08 -11.95 32.54
C TRP A 401 -4.27 -11.65 31.06
N ALA A 402 -3.21 -11.25 30.35
CA ALA A 402 -3.24 -11.10 28.91
C ALA A 402 -3.34 -12.46 28.20
N LEU A 403 -2.65 -13.48 28.71
CA LEU A 403 -2.67 -14.85 28.19
C LEU A 403 -4.05 -15.50 28.31
N MET A 404 -4.61 -15.49 29.54
CA MET A 404 -5.88 -16.11 29.90
C MET A 404 -6.80 -15.07 30.57
N PRO A 405 -7.47 -14.22 29.77
CA PRO A 405 -8.28 -13.12 30.30
C PRO A 405 -9.65 -13.59 30.81
N PHE A 406 -10.09 -14.78 30.42
CA PHE A 406 -11.38 -15.35 30.81
C PHE A 406 -11.39 -15.78 32.29
N ASP A 407 -12.56 -15.71 32.91
CA ASP A 407 -12.78 -16.21 34.28
C ASP A 407 -13.17 -17.71 34.27
N ASP A 408 -12.71 -18.44 33.25
CA ASP A 408 -12.95 -19.87 33.07
C ASP A 408 -12.40 -20.67 34.25
N THR A 409 -13.18 -21.66 34.69
CA THR A 409 -12.80 -22.58 35.77
C THR A 409 -12.42 -23.94 35.22
N ILE A 410 -11.58 -24.67 35.96
CA ILE A 410 -11.22 -26.05 35.60
C ILE A 410 -12.39 -26.97 35.93
N TYR A 411 -12.88 -27.70 34.94
CA TYR A 411 -13.81 -28.82 35.09
C TYR A 411 -13.07 -30.14 35.06
N THR A 412 -13.54 -31.09 35.87
CA THR A 412 -13.07 -32.48 35.86
C THR A 412 -14.21 -33.43 35.54
N MET A 413 -13.90 -34.54 34.89
CA MET A 413 -14.89 -35.55 34.49
C MET A 413 -14.23 -36.92 34.26
N LYS A 414 -15.05 -37.97 34.13
CA LYS A 414 -14.62 -39.29 33.68
C LYS A 414 -15.18 -39.60 32.30
N MET A 415 -14.29 -39.85 31.35
CA MET A 415 -14.61 -40.12 29.95
C MET A 415 -14.07 -41.47 29.51
N THR A 416 -14.77 -42.15 28.62
CA THR A 416 -14.25 -43.34 27.93
C THR A 416 -13.28 -42.94 26.83
N GLY A 417 -12.38 -43.85 26.40
CA GLY A 417 -11.51 -43.59 25.25
C GLY A 417 -12.28 -43.23 23.96
N ALA A 418 -13.50 -43.75 23.77
CA ALA A 418 -14.39 -43.39 22.68
C ALA A 418 -14.87 -41.93 22.76
N GLN A 419 -15.23 -41.47 23.96
CA GLN A 419 -15.62 -40.06 24.19
C GLN A 419 -14.44 -39.12 24.00
N ILE A 420 -13.25 -39.51 24.46
CA ILE A 420 -12.01 -38.76 24.19
C ILE A 420 -11.75 -38.67 22.69
N LYS A 421 -11.93 -39.76 21.93
CA LYS A 421 -11.83 -39.72 20.46
C LYS A 421 -12.81 -38.73 19.85
N ALA A 422 -14.06 -38.68 20.32
CA ALA A 422 -15.05 -37.73 19.80
C ALA A 422 -14.62 -36.27 19.99
N VAL A 423 -14.10 -35.90 21.16
CA VAL A 423 -13.56 -34.54 21.41
C VAL A 423 -12.36 -34.24 20.49
N LEU A 424 -11.48 -35.21 20.25
CA LEU A 424 -10.36 -35.03 19.33
C LEU A 424 -10.81 -34.91 17.87
N GLU A 425 -11.89 -35.59 17.48
CA GLU A 425 -12.52 -35.41 16.17
C GLU A 425 -13.14 -34.02 16.03
N ASP A 426 -13.81 -33.51 17.07
CA ASP A 426 -14.35 -32.14 17.09
C ASP A 426 -13.26 -31.10 16.84
N ALA A 427 -12.06 -31.33 17.40
CA ALA A 427 -10.91 -30.44 17.23
C ALA A 427 -10.44 -30.31 15.79
N VAL A 428 -10.51 -31.40 15.02
CA VAL A 428 -9.92 -31.51 13.69
C VAL A 428 -10.95 -31.64 12.57
N GLN A 429 -12.25 -31.51 12.85
CA GLN A 429 -13.32 -31.53 11.85
C GLN A 429 -13.28 -30.29 10.92
N ASP A 430 -14.11 -30.28 9.89
CA ASP A 430 -14.31 -29.10 9.03
C ASP A 430 -14.79 -27.91 9.85
N GLY A 431 -14.03 -26.81 9.78
CA GLY A 431 -14.29 -25.63 10.61
C GLY A 431 -14.08 -25.86 12.11
N GLY A 432 -13.34 -26.92 12.50
CA GLY A 432 -12.79 -27.09 13.84
C GLY A 432 -11.70 -26.06 14.12
N LEU A 433 -11.39 -25.84 15.40
CA LEU A 433 -10.49 -24.76 15.86
C LEU A 433 -9.17 -25.28 16.49
N GLY A 434 -8.92 -26.59 16.40
CA GLY A 434 -7.79 -27.25 17.02
C GLY A 434 -7.86 -27.29 18.56
N ILE A 435 -6.94 -28.02 19.18
CA ILE A 435 -6.93 -28.27 20.63
C ILE A 435 -5.48 -28.42 21.12
N GLN A 436 -5.21 -28.11 22.38
CA GLN A 436 -3.93 -28.37 23.05
C GLN A 436 -4.15 -29.43 24.14
N ILE A 437 -3.19 -30.34 24.30
CA ILE A 437 -3.39 -31.58 25.06
C ILE A 437 -2.24 -31.89 26.02
N ALA A 438 -2.58 -32.53 27.14
CA ALA A 438 -1.61 -33.11 28.07
C ALA A 438 -1.99 -34.53 28.48
N GLY A 439 -0.99 -35.38 28.71
CA GLY A 439 -1.15 -36.79 29.12
C GLY A 439 -1.43 -37.78 27.98
N LEU A 440 -1.72 -37.31 26.77
CA LEU A 440 -1.92 -38.12 25.57
C LEU A 440 -1.27 -37.47 24.33
N SER A 441 -1.19 -38.26 23.26
CA SER A 441 -0.89 -37.82 21.90
C SER A 441 -1.88 -38.46 20.92
N PHE A 442 -2.12 -37.82 19.78
CA PHE A 442 -2.91 -38.41 18.70
C PHE A 442 -2.37 -38.05 17.33
N ALA A 443 -2.67 -38.91 16.35
CA ALA A 443 -2.40 -38.67 14.94
C ALA A 443 -3.73 -38.63 14.16
N TYR A 444 -3.83 -37.73 13.18
CA TYR A 444 -5.02 -37.57 12.36
C TYR A 444 -4.68 -37.29 10.91
N ASP A 445 -5.66 -37.54 10.04
CA ASP A 445 -5.56 -37.35 8.59
C ASP A 445 -6.60 -36.34 8.11
N PRO A 446 -6.20 -35.10 7.76
CA PRO A 446 -7.14 -34.07 7.35
C PRO A 446 -7.82 -34.36 6.00
N SER A 447 -7.30 -35.30 5.19
CA SER A 447 -7.94 -35.69 3.93
C SER A 447 -9.23 -36.51 4.14
N LYS A 448 -9.43 -37.07 5.34
CA LYS A 448 -10.60 -37.88 5.66
C LYS A 448 -11.83 -37.01 5.97
N PRO A 449 -13.04 -37.56 5.76
CA PRO A 449 -14.29 -36.89 6.16
C PRO A 449 -14.28 -36.51 7.65
N SER A 450 -14.92 -35.39 7.98
CA SER A 450 -15.17 -34.97 9.36
C SER A 450 -15.70 -36.11 10.23
N MET A 451 -15.27 -36.13 11.49
CA MET A 451 -15.54 -37.20 12.47
C MET A 451 -14.91 -38.57 12.16
N ASN A 452 -14.07 -38.68 11.12
CA ASN A 452 -13.28 -39.87 10.79
C ASN A 452 -11.80 -39.56 10.54
N ARG A 453 -11.28 -38.47 11.11
CA ARG A 453 -9.91 -38.00 10.88
C ARG A 453 -8.93 -38.58 11.87
N VAL A 454 -9.32 -38.84 13.13
CA VAL A 454 -8.41 -39.35 14.16
C VAL A 454 -8.04 -40.81 13.87
N ILE A 455 -6.75 -41.04 13.61
CA ILE A 455 -6.18 -42.35 13.25
C ILE A 455 -5.78 -43.14 14.50
N SER A 456 -5.11 -42.51 15.45
CA SER A 456 -4.61 -43.18 16.65
C SER A 456 -4.51 -42.23 17.83
N ILE A 457 -4.71 -42.76 19.03
CA ILE A 457 -4.59 -42.03 20.30
C ILE A 457 -3.72 -42.87 21.23
N LYS A 458 -2.71 -42.26 21.86
CA LYS A 458 -1.76 -42.92 22.76
C LYS A 458 -1.59 -42.10 24.03
N SER A 459 -1.36 -42.73 25.17
CA SER A 459 -0.91 -42.02 26.38
C SER A 459 0.51 -41.44 26.18
N SER A 460 0.97 -40.56 27.08
CA SER A 460 2.35 -40.05 27.05
C SER A 460 3.42 -41.14 27.10
N GLY A 461 3.09 -42.35 27.59
CA GLY A 461 3.99 -43.52 27.57
C GLY A 461 3.99 -44.29 26.23
N GLY A 462 3.26 -43.82 25.21
CA GLY A 462 3.14 -44.45 23.90
C GLY A 462 2.14 -45.62 23.83
N ILE A 463 1.40 -45.90 24.92
CA ILE A 463 0.43 -47.00 24.97
C ILE A 463 -0.87 -46.56 24.30
N PRO A 464 -1.43 -47.33 23.34
CA PRO A 464 -2.72 -47.02 22.74
C PRO A 464 -3.84 -46.84 23.77
N ILE A 465 -4.69 -45.83 23.58
CA ILE A 465 -5.87 -45.61 24.42
C ILE A 465 -6.95 -46.65 24.09
N GLU A 466 -7.47 -47.32 25.12
CA GLU A 466 -8.55 -48.29 24.98
C GLU A 466 -9.90 -47.57 24.93
N LEU A 467 -10.66 -47.74 23.85
CA LEU A 467 -11.90 -46.99 23.62
C LEU A 467 -12.98 -47.24 24.69
N SER A 468 -13.01 -48.43 25.30
CA SER A 468 -13.98 -48.77 26.35
C SER A 468 -13.52 -48.41 27.77
N LYS A 469 -12.24 -48.06 27.97
CA LYS A 469 -11.69 -47.77 29.30
C LYS A 469 -12.03 -46.33 29.70
N SER A 470 -12.29 -46.12 30.99
CA SER A 470 -12.55 -44.79 31.56
C SER A 470 -11.26 -44.14 32.08
N TYR A 471 -11.13 -42.83 31.83
CA TYR A 471 -10.00 -41.98 32.19
C TYR A 471 -10.52 -40.70 32.85
N THR A 472 -9.72 -40.12 33.74
CA THR A 472 -9.99 -38.81 34.33
C THR A 472 -9.49 -37.70 33.40
N VAL A 473 -10.36 -36.73 33.12
CA VAL A 473 -10.11 -35.65 32.17
C VAL A 473 -10.35 -34.31 32.85
N ALA A 474 -9.48 -33.35 32.58
CA ALA A 474 -9.66 -31.94 32.92
C ALA A 474 -9.78 -31.07 31.67
N THR A 475 -10.60 -30.03 31.73
CA THR A 475 -10.63 -28.96 30.73
C THR A 475 -11.16 -27.68 31.37
N ASN A 476 -11.33 -26.60 30.62
CA ASN A 476 -12.03 -25.42 31.10
C ASN A 476 -13.56 -25.58 30.96
N ASP A 477 -14.32 -24.85 31.76
CA ASP A 477 -15.79 -24.87 31.79
C ASP A 477 -16.41 -24.52 30.43
N PHE A 478 -15.83 -23.56 29.71
CA PHE A 478 -16.23 -23.20 28.35
C PHE A 478 -16.25 -24.40 27.40
N MET A 479 -15.14 -25.16 27.32
CA MET A 479 -15.05 -26.38 26.51
C MET A 479 -15.92 -27.49 27.07
N ALA A 480 -15.97 -27.64 28.40
CA ALA A 480 -16.76 -28.67 29.05
C ALA A 480 -18.24 -28.57 28.67
N ASP A 481 -18.76 -27.36 28.46
CA ASP A 481 -20.14 -27.09 28.04
C ASP A 481 -20.34 -27.07 26.51
N GLY A 482 -19.29 -27.35 25.74
CA GLY A 482 -19.33 -27.49 24.28
C GLY A 482 -19.03 -26.21 23.49
N GLY A 483 -18.42 -25.21 24.13
CA GLY A 483 -17.82 -24.05 23.44
C GLY A 483 -16.81 -24.48 22.37
N ASP A 484 -16.53 -23.61 21.40
CA ASP A 484 -15.65 -23.90 20.24
C ASP A 484 -16.05 -25.17 19.44
N LYS A 485 -17.33 -25.55 19.49
CA LYS A 485 -17.91 -26.76 18.86
C LYS A 485 -17.41 -28.08 19.46
N PHE A 486 -16.86 -28.08 20.68
CA PHE A 486 -16.45 -29.31 21.39
C PHE A 486 -17.64 -30.08 21.99
N ILE A 487 -18.64 -30.38 21.15
CA ILE A 487 -19.89 -31.04 21.55
C ILE A 487 -19.67 -32.44 22.13
N GLY A 488 -18.52 -33.07 21.90
CA GLY A 488 -18.12 -34.33 22.50
C GLY A 488 -18.08 -34.29 24.03
N PHE A 489 -17.85 -33.12 24.65
CA PHE A 489 -17.96 -32.96 26.11
C PHE A 489 -19.40 -32.95 26.64
N ASN A 490 -20.39 -32.80 25.76
CA ASN A 490 -21.82 -32.80 26.12
C ASN A 490 -22.49 -34.18 26.00
N ASP A 491 -21.72 -35.26 25.78
CA ASP A 491 -22.26 -36.62 25.81
C ASP A 491 -22.89 -36.89 27.19
N PRO A 492 -24.20 -37.19 27.27
CA PRO A 492 -24.92 -37.37 28.53
C PRO A 492 -24.46 -38.59 29.34
N SER A 493 -23.65 -39.47 28.75
CA SER A 493 -23.05 -40.62 29.43
C SER A 493 -21.70 -40.33 30.09
N ILE A 494 -21.16 -39.12 29.96
CA ILE A 494 -20.00 -38.66 30.74
C ILE A 494 -20.41 -38.54 32.21
N VAL A 495 -19.59 -39.09 33.11
CA VAL A 495 -19.89 -39.14 34.54
C VAL A 495 -18.92 -38.31 35.36
N ASN A 496 -19.32 -37.93 36.57
CA ASN A 496 -18.53 -37.10 37.50
C ASN A 496 -18.08 -35.75 36.92
N LYS A 497 -18.86 -35.16 35.99
CA LYS A 497 -18.61 -33.81 35.50
C LYS A 497 -18.81 -32.81 36.65
N GLN A 498 -17.75 -32.13 37.06
CA GLN A 498 -17.73 -31.24 38.20
C GLN A 498 -16.83 -30.03 37.95
N ASP A 499 -17.34 -28.84 38.27
CA ASP A 499 -16.56 -27.62 38.42
C ASP A 499 -15.70 -27.67 39.68
N THR A 500 -14.40 -27.41 39.54
CA THR A 500 -13.48 -27.32 40.68
C THR A 500 -13.55 -25.96 41.38
N GLY A 501 -14.07 -24.93 40.71
CA GLY A 501 -14.04 -23.53 41.13
C GLY A 501 -12.65 -22.88 41.03
N ILE A 502 -11.64 -23.59 40.52
CA ILE A 502 -10.29 -23.07 40.33
C ILE A 502 -10.23 -22.38 38.98
N LEU A 503 -9.92 -21.08 38.97
CA LEU A 503 -9.68 -20.35 37.72
C LEU A 503 -8.47 -20.93 36.98
N VAL A 504 -8.59 -21.10 35.67
CA VAL A 504 -7.47 -21.56 34.81
C VAL A 504 -6.26 -20.62 34.97
N ARG A 505 -6.51 -19.32 35.05
CA ARG A 505 -5.48 -18.30 35.30
C ARG A 505 -4.76 -18.49 36.64
N ASP A 506 -5.49 -18.82 37.70
CA ASP A 506 -4.89 -19.07 39.02
C ASP A 506 -4.07 -20.36 39.02
N ALA A 507 -4.52 -21.38 38.28
CA ALA A 507 -3.75 -22.59 38.04
C ALA A 507 -2.43 -22.27 37.32
N PHE A 508 -2.45 -21.41 36.28
CA PHE A 508 -1.24 -20.96 35.59
C PHE A 508 -0.30 -20.21 36.54
N ILE A 509 -0.78 -19.20 37.29
CA ILE A 509 0.05 -18.44 38.24
C ILE A 509 0.68 -19.36 39.28
N LYS A 510 -0.09 -20.32 39.82
CA LYS A 510 0.41 -21.29 40.80
C LYS A 510 1.50 -22.18 40.20
N GLU A 511 1.31 -22.66 38.97
CA GLU A 511 2.28 -23.51 38.29
C GLU A 511 3.57 -22.73 37.97
N MET A 512 3.45 -21.50 37.46
CA MET A 512 4.59 -20.62 37.21
C MET A 512 5.41 -20.37 38.48
N LYS A 513 4.75 -20.08 39.61
CA LYS A 513 5.41 -19.87 40.91
C LYS A 513 6.07 -21.15 41.42
N THR A 514 5.51 -22.30 41.11
CA THR A 514 6.03 -23.62 41.51
C THR A 514 7.26 -23.99 40.69
N GLN A 515 7.21 -23.83 39.37
CA GLN A 515 8.32 -24.13 38.45
C GLN A 515 9.47 -23.13 38.61
N LYS A 516 9.15 -21.86 38.93
CA LYS A 516 10.03 -20.68 38.92
C LYS A 516 10.57 -20.35 37.53
N THR A 517 11.17 -21.31 36.85
CA THR A 517 11.60 -21.22 35.47
C THR A 517 10.73 -22.13 34.61
N MET A 518 9.95 -21.54 33.72
CA MET A 518 9.11 -22.30 32.80
C MET A 518 9.94 -22.86 31.66
N THR A 519 9.69 -24.13 31.36
CA THR A 519 10.22 -24.84 30.20
C THR A 519 9.06 -25.48 29.45
N ALA A 520 9.18 -25.53 28.13
CA ALA A 520 8.24 -26.23 27.27
C ALA A 520 9.01 -26.78 26.06
N SER A 521 8.49 -27.85 25.49
CA SER A 521 8.97 -28.42 24.24
C SER A 521 7.79 -28.80 23.38
N VAL A 522 7.95 -28.67 22.07
CA VAL A 522 7.10 -29.34 21.09
C VAL A 522 7.55 -30.79 21.07
N ASP A 523 6.75 -31.68 21.65
CA ASP A 523 6.98 -33.13 21.72
C ASP A 523 6.05 -33.90 20.75
N HIS A 524 5.45 -33.17 19.80
CA HIS A 524 4.58 -33.68 18.73
C HIS A 524 3.40 -34.48 19.28
N ARG A 525 2.70 -33.92 20.27
CA ARG A 525 1.49 -34.55 20.83
C ARG A 525 0.38 -34.67 19.79
N ILE A 526 0.35 -33.76 18.83
CA ILE A 526 -0.68 -33.68 17.79
C ILE A 526 0.02 -33.80 16.45
N GLN A 527 -0.28 -34.86 15.71
CA GLN A 527 0.41 -35.20 14.47
C GLN A 527 -0.57 -35.25 13.31
N SER A 528 -0.39 -34.34 12.36
CA SER A 528 -1.07 -34.38 11.06
C SER A 528 -0.31 -35.28 10.09
N THR A 529 -1.03 -35.99 9.22
CA THR A 529 -0.42 -36.62 8.04
C THR A 529 -0.18 -35.65 6.89
N ALA A 530 -0.69 -34.40 6.99
CA ALA A 530 -0.34 -33.36 6.04
C ALA A 530 1.10 -32.88 6.25
N VAL A 531 1.74 -32.52 5.14
CA VAL A 531 3.09 -31.97 5.12
C VAL A 531 3.00 -30.54 4.60
N GLU A 532 3.72 -29.62 5.24
CA GLU A 532 3.95 -28.29 4.67
C GLU A 532 5.28 -28.27 3.93
N VAL A 533 5.26 -27.81 2.69
CA VAL A 533 6.45 -27.49 1.88
C VAL A 533 6.45 -26.01 1.60
N THR A 534 7.57 -25.34 1.90
CA THR A 534 7.71 -23.90 1.68
C THR A 534 8.71 -23.63 0.54
N VAL A 535 8.34 -22.75 -0.39
CA VAL A 535 9.26 -22.18 -1.37
C VAL A 535 9.50 -20.73 -1.02
N LEU A 536 10.75 -20.39 -0.71
CA LEU A 536 11.21 -19.02 -0.54
C LEU A 536 11.84 -18.54 -1.85
N ALA A 537 11.48 -17.35 -2.31
CA ALA A 537 11.94 -16.85 -3.59
C ALA A 537 12.38 -15.38 -3.55
N THR A 538 13.49 -15.11 -4.21
CA THR A 538 13.99 -13.76 -4.51
C THR A 538 14.00 -13.52 -6.01
N SER A 539 14.07 -12.25 -6.41
CA SER A 539 14.27 -11.82 -7.80
C SER A 539 14.90 -10.43 -7.79
N ASP A 540 15.54 -10.04 -8.90
CA ASP A 540 16.03 -8.69 -9.15
C ASP A 540 16.92 -8.18 -8.00
N ILE A 541 17.79 -9.07 -7.50
CA ILE A 541 18.69 -8.73 -6.37
C ILE A 541 19.64 -7.59 -6.74
N HIS A 542 19.99 -7.46 -8.02
CA HIS A 542 20.88 -6.44 -8.53
C HIS A 542 22.13 -6.24 -7.67
N GLY A 543 22.85 -7.30 -7.34
CA GLY A 543 24.08 -7.19 -6.55
C GLY A 543 23.91 -6.78 -5.09
N SER A 544 22.68 -6.63 -4.61
CA SER A 544 22.39 -6.14 -3.26
C SER A 544 22.57 -7.25 -2.22
N ILE A 545 23.81 -7.41 -1.76
CA ILE A 545 24.16 -8.36 -0.70
C ILE A 545 23.99 -7.75 0.68
N LEU A 546 24.53 -6.55 0.85
CA LEU A 546 24.61 -5.84 2.13
C LEU A 546 23.41 -4.91 2.30
N PRO A 547 23.04 -4.57 3.56
CA PRO A 547 22.04 -3.52 3.83
C PRO A 547 22.64 -2.13 3.56
N TRP A 548 23.05 -1.87 2.32
CA TRP A 548 23.84 -0.70 1.94
C TRP A 548 23.40 -0.14 0.59
N ASP A 549 23.11 1.16 0.56
CA ASP A 549 22.89 1.92 -0.67
C ASP A 549 24.19 2.60 -1.11
N TYR A 550 24.77 2.12 -2.21
CA TYR A 550 26.00 2.67 -2.76
C TYR A 550 25.85 4.08 -3.31
N SER A 551 24.64 4.50 -3.70
CA SER A 551 24.43 5.85 -4.25
C SER A 551 24.48 6.92 -3.15
N SER A 552 24.00 6.60 -1.95
CA SER A 552 23.96 7.52 -0.82
C SER A 552 25.04 7.26 0.25
N ALA A 553 25.76 6.14 0.14
CA ALA A 553 26.74 5.66 1.11
C ALA A 553 26.13 5.49 2.52
N LYS A 554 24.94 4.90 2.61
CA LYS A 554 24.19 4.73 3.85
C LYS A 554 23.60 3.34 3.98
N GLU A 555 23.30 2.96 5.22
CA GLU A 555 22.53 1.76 5.53
C GLU A 555 21.12 1.85 4.92
N ALA A 556 20.62 0.70 4.46
CA ALA A 556 19.30 0.58 3.85
C ALA A 556 18.62 -0.75 4.22
N ASP A 557 17.29 -0.75 4.27
CA ASP A 557 16.45 -1.92 4.56
C ASP A 557 16.28 -2.79 3.31
N LEU A 558 17.36 -3.47 2.92
CA LEU A 558 17.43 -4.33 1.73
C LEU A 558 18.57 -5.35 1.84
N GLY A 559 18.66 -6.24 0.86
CA GLY A 559 19.82 -7.08 0.58
C GLY A 559 19.79 -8.49 1.17
N LEU A 560 20.58 -9.39 0.55
CA LEU A 560 20.63 -10.82 0.88
C LEU A 560 21.01 -11.11 2.33
N ALA A 561 21.81 -10.26 2.98
CA ALA A 561 22.18 -10.45 4.39
C ALA A 561 20.97 -10.40 5.32
N LYS A 562 20.00 -9.51 5.07
CA LYS A 562 18.75 -9.48 5.86
C LYS A 562 17.80 -10.61 5.45
N ILE A 563 17.72 -10.95 4.17
CA ILE A 563 16.95 -12.10 3.68
C ILE A 563 17.44 -13.40 4.32
N SER A 564 18.75 -13.58 4.50
CA SER A 564 19.32 -14.76 5.16
C SER A 564 18.78 -14.96 6.58
N THR A 565 18.61 -13.88 7.34
CA THR A 565 17.97 -13.95 8.67
C THR A 565 16.54 -14.48 8.58
N TYR A 566 15.75 -14.00 7.62
CA TYR A 566 14.38 -14.48 7.43
C TYR A 566 14.34 -15.95 6.96
N VAL A 567 15.18 -16.31 5.99
CA VAL A 567 15.32 -17.69 5.51
C VAL A 567 15.67 -18.65 6.65
N ASN A 568 16.61 -18.26 7.52
CA ASN A 568 16.99 -19.06 8.69
C ASN A 568 15.86 -19.16 9.72
N GLN A 569 15.07 -18.10 9.89
CA GLN A 569 13.87 -18.13 10.73
C GLN A 569 12.88 -19.17 10.19
N VAL A 570 12.50 -19.08 8.92
CA VAL A 570 11.56 -20.01 8.28
C VAL A 570 12.07 -21.45 8.35
N ARG A 571 13.36 -21.68 8.07
CA ARG A 571 13.97 -23.02 8.18
C ARG A 571 14.00 -23.58 9.59
N SER A 572 14.01 -22.74 10.62
CA SER A 572 13.94 -23.20 12.00
C SER A 572 12.52 -23.60 12.42
N GLN A 573 11.50 -23.06 11.75
CA GLN A 573 10.09 -23.38 11.95
C GLN A 573 9.64 -24.56 11.07
N ASN A 574 10.09 -24.60 9.81
CA ASN A 574 9.77 -25.62 8.82
C ASN A 574 11.06 -26.09 8.11
N PRO A 575 11.51 -27.34 8.28
CA PRO A 575 12.70 -27.85 7.61
C PRO A 575 12.49 -28.15 6.10
N ASN A 576 11.26 -28.16 5.61
CA ASN A 576 10.89 -28.51 4.23
C ASN A 576 10.89 -27.27 3.31
N VAL A 577 12.04 -26.58 3.24
CA VAL A 577 12.18 -25.31 2.51
C VAL A 577 13.01 -25.49 1.24
N VAL A 578 12.51 -24.97 0.12
CA VAL A 578 13.25 -24.74 -1.13
C VAL A 578 13.54 -23.26 -1.25
N LEU A 579 14.78 -22.88 -1.59
CA LEU A 579 15.16 -21.48 -1.78
C LEU A 579 15.58 -21.24 -3.23
N VAL A 580 14.89 -20.33 -3.93
CA VAL A 580 15.08 -20.07 -5.37
C VAL A 580 15.31 -18.58 -5.65
N ASP A 581 16.07 -18.26 -6.68
CA ASP A 581 16.19 -16.90 -7.21
C ASP A 581 15.71 -16.85 -8.67
N ASP A 582 14.99 -15.79 -9.02
CA ASP A 582 14.40 -15.55 -10.33
C ASP A 582 15.13 -14.50 -11.18
N GLY A 583 16.46 -14.41 -11.06
CA GLY A 583 17.29 -13.68 -12.02
C GLY A 583 17.50 -12.20 -11.71
N ASP A 584 18.25 -11.54 -12.59
CA ASP A 584 18.73 -10.15 -12.44
C ASP A 584 19.52 -9.93 -11.15
N SER A 585 20.49 -10.81 -10.93
CA SER A 585 21.27 -10.90 -9.71
C SER A 585 22.67 -10.28 -9.83
N ILE A 586 23.20 -10.18 -11.05
CA ILE A 586 24.63 -9.87 -11.31
C ILE A 586 24.88 -8.47 -11.90
N GLN A 587 23.95 -7.53 -11.76
CA GLN A 587 24.05 -6.15 -12.27
C GLN A 587 23.59 -5.16 -11.20
N GLY A 588 23.87 -3.85 -11.34
CA GLY A 588 23.09 -2.82 -10.66
C GLY A 588 23.71 -2.21 -9.40
N THR A 589 24.79 -2.79 -8.87
CA THR A 589 25.60 -2.14 -7.82
C THR A 589 27.05 -1.97 -8.26
N PRO A 590 27.79 -1.03 -7.64
CA PRO A 590 29.24 -0.97 -7.83
C PRO A 590 29.98 -2.27 -7.49
N LEU A 591 29.42 -3.07 -6.57
CA LEU A 591 29.98 -4.36 -6.19
C LEU A 591 29.95 -5.33 -7.36
N THR A 592 28.82 -5.51 -8.03
CA THR A 592 28.76 -6.38 -9.21
C THR A 592 29.65 -5.84 -10.31
N TYR A 593 29.57 -4.54 -10.62
CA TYR A 593 30.41 -3.91 -11.65
C TYR A 593 31.91 -4.14 -11.43
N TYR A 594 32.39 -4.00 -10.18
CA TYR A 594 33.79 -4.24 -9.84
C TYR A 594 34.20 -5.68 -10.17
N TYR A 595 33.37 -6.67 -9.82
CA TYR A 595 33.67 -8.08 -10.09
C TYR A 595 33.35 -8.53 -11.51
N ASP A 596 32.55 -7.78 -12.26
CA ASP A 596 32.30 -8.03 -13.69
C ASP A 596 33.43 -7.50 -14.57
N LYS A 597 34.00 -6.33 -14.23
CA LYS A 597 34.91 -5.59 -15.11
C LYS A 597 36.32 -5.35 -14.57
N ILE A 598 36.50 -5.24 -13.26
CA ILE A 598 37.79 -4.87 -12.66
C ILE A 598 38.51 -6.12 -12.14
N ASP A 599 37.90 -6.83 -11.19
CA ASP A 599 38.38 -8.13 -10.73
C ASP A 599 37.62 -9.26 -11.42
N THR A 600 38.14 -9.65 -12.58
CA THR A 600 37.54 -10.70 -13.41
C THR A 600 37.95 -12.11 -12.98
N LYS A 601 38.68 -12.28 -11.86
CA LYS A 601 39.28 -13.56 -11.46
C LYS A 601 38.76 -14.11 -10.14
N THR A 602 38.44 -13.24 -9.19
CA THR A 602 37.88 -13.68 -7.91
C THR A 602 36.50 -14.31 -8.13
N GLU A 603 36.20 -15.35 -7.33
CA GLU A 603 34.89 -16.00 -7.29
C GLU A 603 33.78 -14.96 -7.05
N TYR A 604 32.68 -15.07 -7.80
CA TYR A 604 31.66 -14.02 -7.82
C TYR A 604 30.95 -13.86 -6.47
N PRO A 605 30.80 -12.62 -5.94
CA PRO A 605 30.27 -12.40 -4.59
C PRO A 605 28.84 -12.90 -4.40
N ILE A 606 27.98 -12.72 -5.41
CA ILE A 606 26.59 -13.20 -5.36
C ILE A 606 26.54 -14.72 -5.28
N ALA A 607 27.32 -15.42 -6.10
CA ALA A 607 27.41 -16.88 -6.04
C ALA A 607 27.86 -17.35 -4.66
N LYS A 608 28.88 -16.71 -4.08
CA LYS A 608 29.39 -17.05 -2.75
C LYS A 608 28.36 -16.91 -1.64
N VAL A 609 27.59 -15.81 -1.68
CA VAL A 609 26.57 -15.51 -0.68
C VAL A 609 25.36 -16.43 -0.84
N MET A 610 24.87 -16.62 -2.07
CA MET A 610 23.76 -17.53 -2.34
C MET A 610 24.13 -18.99 -1.96
N GLY A 611 25.37 -19.41 -2.20
CA GLY A 611 25.90 -20.69 -1.75
C GLY A 611 25.86 -20.83 -0.23
N ALA A 612 26.31 -19.81 0.50
CA ALA A 612 26.28 -19.80 1.96
C ALA A 612 24.86 -19.77 2.56
N MET A 613 23.89 -19.25 1.82
CA MET A 613 22.45 -19.27 2.13
C MET A 613 21.78 -20.59 1.70
N GLY A 614 22.42 -21.43 0.89
CA GLY A 614 21.87 -22.68 0.40
C GLY A 614 20.69 -22.46 -0.55
N TYR A 615 20.86 -21.64 -1.58
CA TYR A 615 19.94 -21.60 -2.72
C TYR A 615 19.98 -22.92 -3.48
N ASP A 616 18.81 -23.41 -3.90
CA ASP A 616 18.66 -24.61 -4.72
C ASP A 616 18.80 -24.28 -6.21
N THR A 617 18.25 -23.15 -6.64
CA THR A 617 18.22 -22.72 -8.05
C THR A 617 18.45 -21.23 -8.21
N TRP A 618 19.00 -20.87 -9.38
CA TRP A 618 19.08 -19.51 -9.90
C TRP A 618 18.59 -19.51 -11.35
N THR A 619 17.47 -18.86 -11.61
CA THR A 619 16.97 -18.63 -12.97
C THR A 619 17.70 -17.45 -13.59
N LEU A 620 18.05 -17.53 -14.87
CA LEU A 620 18.64 -16.40 -15.59
C LEU A 620 17.56 -15.36 -15.92
N GLY A 621 17.85 -14.09 -15.63
CA GLY A 621 17.11 -12.92 -16.10
C GLY A 621 17.79 -12.25 -17.29
N ASN A 622 17.31 -11.07 -17.68
CA ASN A 622 17.90 -10.32 -18.80
C ASN A 622 19.24 -9.67 -18.46
N HIS A 623 19.42 -9.21 -17.23
CA HIS A 623 20.64 -8.52 -16.80
C HIS A 623 21.84 -9.45 -16.66
N GLU A 624 21.63 -10.77 -16.64
CA GLU A 624 22.70 -11.76 -16.74
C GLU A 624 23.51 -11.65 -18.05
N TYR A 625 22.93 -11.10 -19.12
CA TYR A 625 23.57 -10.99 -20.43
C TYR A 625 24.34 -9.68 -20.64
N ASN A 626 24.20 -8.67 -19.76
CA ASN A 626 24.73 -7.31 -20.01
C ASN A 626 26.26 -7.23 -20.17
N TYR A 627 26.98 -8.19 -19.62
CA TYR A 627 28.44 -8.21 -19.63
C TYR A 627 29.03 -9.22 -20.62
N GLY A 628 28.19 -9.82 -21.45
CA GLY A 628 28.55 -10.84 -22.43
C GLY A 628 28.74 -12.24 -21.85
N LEU A 629 28.77 -13.23 -22.75
CA LEU A 629 28.78 -14.65 -22.37
C LEU A 629 30.04 -15.07 -21.60
N ASP A 630 31.17 -14.38 -21.72
CA ASP A 630 32.38 -14.72 -20.96
C ASP A 630 32.17 -14.47 -19.45
N VAL A 631 31.59 -13.33 -19.09
CA VAL A 631 31.25 -13.01 -17.70
C VAL A 631 30.16 -13.94 -17.21
N LEU A 632 29.08 -14.11 -17.99
CA LEU A 632 27.96 -14.98 -17.61
C LEU A 632 28.42 -16.43 -17.38
N ASN A 633 29.20 -17.02 -18.29
CA ASN A 633 29.69 -18.40 -18.12
C ASN A 633 30.61 -18.56 -16.91
N ARG A 634 31.39 -17.54 -16.55
CA ARG A 634 32.17 -17.54 -15.31
C ARG A 634 31.26 -17.58 -14.10
N VAL A 635 30.27 -16.70 -14.03
CA VAL A 635 29.34 -16.65 -12.87
C VAL A 635 28.50 -17.93 -12.79
N ILE A 636 28.07 -18.49 -13.92
CA ILE A 636 27.42 -19.82 -13.97
C ILE A 636 28.33 -20.89 -13.35
N GLY A 637 29.63 -20.88 -13.68
CA GLY A 637 30.61 -21.78 -13.09
C GLY A 637 30.73 -21.64 -11.57
N ASP A 638 30.76 -20.40 -11.07
CA ASP A 638 30.82 -20.12 -9.63
C ASP A 638 29.53 -20.53 -8.91
N MET A 639 28.35 -20.29 -9.50
CA MET A 639 27.06 -20.76 -8.97
C MET A 639 27.00 -22.29 -8.87
N GLN A 640 27.47 -22.99 -9.90
CA GLN A 640 27.52 -24.45 -9.90
C GLN A 640 28.51 -25.00 -8.86
N LYS A 641 29.64 -24.31 -8.65
CA LYS A 641 30.62 -24.65 -7.61
C LYS A 641 30.04 -24.52 -6.20
N GLU A 642 29.09 -23.61 -6.01
CA GLU A 642 28.31 -23.43 -4.79
C GLU A 642 27.06 -24.34 -4.72
N ASN A 643 26.94 -25.32 -5.62
CA ASN A 643 25.85 -26.30 -5.73
C ASN A 643 24.47 -25.71 -6.11
N ILE A 644 24.45 -24.54 -6.76
CA ILE A 644 23.23 -23.90 -7.22
C ILE A 644 22.92 -24.37 -8.65
N ASN A 645 21.69 -24.79 -8.91
CA ASN A 645 21.26 -25.18 -10.25
C ASN A 645 20.85 -23.95 -11.07
N VAL A 646 21.60 -23.68 -12.14
CA VAL A 646 21.29 -22.56 -13.05
C VAL A 646 20.23 -22.98 -14.07
N LEU A 647 19.15 -22.20 -14.17
CA LEU A 647 17.95 -22.54 -14.94
C LEU A 647 17.60 -21.50 -16.04
N SER A 648 17.17 -21.99 -17.20
CA SER A 648 16.49 -21.23 -18.26
C SER A 648 16.00 -22.20 -19.35
N ALA A 649 14.70 -22.47 -19.37
CA ALA A 649 14.07 -23.47 -20.22
C ALA A 649 13.82 -22.98 -21.64
N ASN A 650 13.79 -21.66 -21.84
CA ASN A 650 13.54 -21.02 -23.13
C ASN A 650 14.77 -20.41 -23.78
N THR A 651 15.96 -20.49 -23.16
CA THR A 651 17.22 -20.08 -23.78
C THR A 651 17.91 -21.26 -24.45
N TYR A 652 18.14 -21.13 -25.76
CA TYR A 652 18.68 -22.17 -26.62
C TYR A 652 19.95 -21.72 -27.34
N LYS A 653 20.86 -22.66 -27.57
CA LYS A 653 22.00 -22.48 -28.47
C LYS A 653 21.54 -22.72 -29.92
N ASP A 654 22.36 -22.30 -30.90
CA ASP A 654 22.08 -22.52 -32.33
C ASP A 654 21.87 -23.99 -32.73
N ASP A 655 22.38 -24.95 -31.94
CA ASP A 655 22.15 -26.39 -32.15
C ASP A 655 20.83 -26.91 -31.56
N ASN A 656 19.96 -26.02 -31.06
CA ASN A 656 18.70 -26.27 -30.37
C ASN A 656 18.83 -27.05 -29.04
N SER A 657 20.02 -27.12 -28.45
CA SER A 657 20.17 -27.53 -27.05
C SER A 657 19.92 -26.36 -26.10
N ASN A 658 19.38 -26.62 -24.90
CA ASN A 658 19.23 -25.59 -23.89
C ASN A 658 20.61 -25.04 -23.46
N PHE A 659 20.69 -23.73 -23.21
CA PHE A 659 21.92 -23.06 -22.80
C PHE A 659 22.38 -23.53 -21.41
N VAL A 660 21.46 -23.55 -20.46
CA VAL A 660 21.59 -24.10 -19.10
C VAL A 660 20.47 -25.13 -18.85
N LYS A 661 20.32 -25.67 -17.64
CA LYS A 661 19.27 -26.67 -17.39
C LYS A 661 17.88 -26.02 -17.54
N PRO A 662 16.87 -26.70 -18.10
CA PRO A 662 15.52 -26.17 -18.18
C PRO A 662 14.79 -26.18 -16.82
N TYR A 663 15.05 -27.20 -16.00
CA TYR A 663 14.41 -27.39 -14.70
C TYR A 663 15.30 -28.13 -13.71
N TYR A 664 14.89 -28.11 -12.44
CA TYR A 664 15.46 -28.90 -11.34
C TYR A 664 14.33 -29.52 -10.51
N ILE A 665 14.52 -30.74 -9.99
CA ILE A 665 13.57 -31.35 -9.05
C ILE A 665 14.29 -31.53 -7.71
N LYS A 666 13.78 -30.83 -6.69
CA LYS A 666 14.21 -30.97 -5.30
C LYS A 666 13.36 -32.02 -4.61
N THR A 667 13.99 -33.10 -4.16
CA THR A 667 13.32 -34.06 -3.26
C THR A 667 13.47 -33.62 -1.81
N ILE A 668 12.35 -33.44 -1.12
CA ILE A 668 12.25 -33.15 0.31
C ILE A 668 11.84 -34.43 1.02
N SER A 669 12.68 -34.91 1.94
CA SER A 669 12.38 -36.09 2.76
C SER A 669 11.59 -35.67 3.99
N THR A 670 10.34 -36.13 4.08
CA THR A 670 9.44 -35.84 5.21
C THR A 670 9.18 -37.11 6.01
N ASN A 671 8.62 -36.98 7.20
CA ASN A 671 8.16 -38.11 8.02
C ASN A 671 7.05 -38.94 7.34
N GLN A 672 6.38 -38.40 6.32
CA GLN A 672 5.31 -39.06 5.57
C GLN A 672 5.77 -39.59 4.20
N GLY A 673 7.03 -39.34 3.80
CA GLY A 673 7.62 -39.77 2.54
C GLY A 673 8.31 -38.63 1.78
N ASN A 674 8.90 -38.96 0.63
CA ASN A 674 9.57 -37.98 -0.21
C ASN A 674 8.56 -37.18 -1.02
N VAL A 675 8.73 -35.86 -1.05
CA VAL A 675 7.96 -34.91 -1.86
C VAL A 675 8.89 -34.27 -2.87
N ASN A 676 8.50 -34.22 -4.14
CA ASN A 676 9.31 -33.67 -5.21
C ASN A 676 8.78 -32.30 -5.66
N VAL A 677 9.58 -31.26 -5.48
CA VAL A 677 9.30 -29.91 -5.96
C VAL A 677 10.07 -29.67 -7.26
N GLY A 678 9.35 -29.59 -8.38
CA GLY A 678 9.90 -29.22 -9.67
C GLY A 678 9.94 -27.71 -9.84
N ILE A 679 11.13 -27.17 -10.13
CA ILE A 679 11.38 -25.76 -10.43
C ILE A 679 11.74 -25.64 -11.91
N ILE A 680 10.96 -24.88 -12.68
CA ILE A 680 11.25 -24.53 -14.08
C ILE A 680 11.72 -23.07 -14.10
N GLY A 681 12.85 -22.79 -14.75
CA GLY A 681 13.32 -21.41 -14.94
C GLY A 681 12.94 -20.89 -16.32
N LEU A 682 12.44 -19.67 -16.44
CA LEU A 682 12.14 -19.01 -17.71
C LEU A 682 12.70 -17.58 -17.72
N THR A 683 13.25 -17.17 -18.84
CA THR A 683 13.89 -15.85 -19.01
C THR A 683 13.07 -15.05 -20.02
N THR A 684 12.85 -13.75 -19.81
CA THR A 684 12.15 -12.92 -20.81
C THR A 684 12.72 -13.08 -22.22
N LYS A 685 11.83 -13.20 -23.21
CA LYS A 685 12.20 -13.39 -24.63
C LYS A 685 12.72 -12.12 -25.30
N CYS A 686 12.56 -10.97 -24.66
CA CYS A 686 12.84 -9.65 -25.23
C CYS A 686 14.30 -9.21 -25.09
N ILE A 687 15.21 -10.06 -24.59
CA ILE A 687 16.66 -9.76 -24.57
C ILE A 687 17.18 -9.26 -25.93
N PRO A 688 16.82 -9.85 -27.08
CA PRO A 688 17.26 -9.35 -28.40
C PRO A 688 16.76 -7.95 -28.76
N ASP A 689 15.72 -7.44 -28.09
CA ASP A 689 15.18 -6.09 -28.30
C ASP A 689 15.95 -5.03 -27.49
N TRP A 690 16.75 -5.45 -26.50
CA TRP A 690 17.42 -4.53 -25.56
C TRP A 690 18.94 -4.63 -25.61
N GLU A 691 19.47 -5.84 -25.75
CA GLU A 691 20.87 -6.16 -25.55
C GLU A 691 21.69 -6.09 -26.85
N ASP A 692 22.99 -5.85 -26.74
CA ASP A 692 23.92 -5.99 -27.85
C ASP A 692 23.98 -7.45 -28.32
N LYS A 693 23.77 -7.68 -29.62
CA LYS A 693 23.87 -9.00 -30.25
C LYS A 693 25.16 -9.74 -29.94
N ALA A 694 26.28 -9.03 -29.73
CA ALA A 694 27.55 -9.65 -29.35
C ALA A 694 27.49 -10.33 -27.97
N HIS A 695 26.66 -9.84 -27.05
CA HIS A 695 26.57 -10.34 -25.68
C HIS A 695 25.77 -11.65 -25.54
N TYR A 696 24.95 -12.00 -26.52
CA TYR A 696 24.19 -13.25 -26.56
C TYR A 696 24.40 -14.02 -27.87
N SER A 697 25.50 -13.75 -28.59
CA SER A 697 25.77 -14.37 -29.89
C SER A 697 25.76 -15.91 -29.80
N GLY A 698 24.97 -16.53 -30.67
CA GLY A 698 24.77 -17.99 -30.71
C GLY A 698 23.67 -18.51 -29.79
N LEU A 699 22.93 -17.60 -29.14
CA LEU A 699 21.74 -17.90 -28.33
C LEU A 699 20.46 -17.32 -28.96
N HIS A 700 19.34 -17.99 -28.72
CA HIS A 700 18.00 -17.50 -29.01
C HIS A 700 17.04 -17.78 -27.85
N PHE A 701 16.00 -16.96 -27.75
CA PHE A 701 15.06 -16.95 -26.64
C PHE A 701 13.65 -17.24 -27.15
N ASN A 702 13.11 -18.40 -26.78
CA ASN A 702 11.78 -18.84 -27.19
C ASN A 702 10.69 -18.20 -26.30
N ASP A 703 9.44 -18.27 -26.76
CA ASP A 703 8.29 -17.77 -26.02
C ASP A 703 8.08 -18.52 -24.70
N LEU A 704 7.79 -17.78 -23.63
CA LEU A 704 7.68 -18.32 -22.28
C LEU A 704 6.47 -19.24 -22.13
N VAL A 705 5.33 -18.92 -22.74
CA VAL A 705 4.09 -19.70 -22.64
C VAL A 705 4.22 -21.00 -23.44
N GLU A 706 4.86 -20.94 -24.61
CA GLU A 706 5.14 -22.12 -25.42
C GLU A 706 6.10 -23.10 -24.71
N GLU A 707 7.19 -22.58 -24.13
CA GLU A 707 8.15 -23.42 -23.40
C GLU A 707 7.58 -23.93 -22.07
N ALA A 708 6.76 -23.15 -21.37
CA ALA A 708 6.04 -23.64 -20.19
C ALA A 708 5.10 -24.81 -20.53
N ASN A 709 4.33 -24.70 -21.62
CA ASN A 709 3.45 -25.78 -22.11
C ASN A 709 4.21 -27.07 -22.45
N LYS A 710 5.48 -26.96 -22.85
CA LYS A 710 6.36 -28.10 -23.14
C LYS A 710 6.99 -28.69 -21.88
N TRP A 711 7.55 -27.85 -21.00
CA TRP A 711 8.35 -28.32 -19.87
C TRP A 711 7.52 -28.74 -18.66
N VAL A 712 6.35 -28.13 -18.41
CA VAL A 712 5.49 -28.51 -17.27
C VAL A 712 5.08 -29.99 -17.33
N PRO A 713 4.57 -30.53 -18.46
CA PRO A 713 4.28 -31.96 -18.56
C PRO A 713 5.50 -32.86 -18.37
N ILE A 714 6.68 -32.44 -18.85
CA ILE A 714 7.94 -33.20 -18.71
C ILE A 714 8.35 -33.29 -17.23
N VAL A 715 8.28 -32.18 -16.50
CA VAL A 715 8.63 -32.11 -15.08
C VAL A 715 7.65 -32.93 -14.23
N ARG A 716 6.36 -32.88 -14.54
CA ARG A 716 5.34 -33.74 -13.91
C ARG A 716 5.62 -35.22 -14.18
N ALA A 717 5.92 -35.60 -15.42
CA ALA A 717 6.25 -36.97 -15.80
C ALA A 717 7.55 -37.48 -15.15
N ALA A 718 8.49 -36.57 -14.85
CA ALA A 718 9.70 -36.86 -14.10
C ALA A 718 9.46 -37.03 -12.58
N GLY A 719 8.22 -36.87 -12.11
CA GLY A 719 7.81 -37.19 -10.74
C GLY A 719 7.62 -35.98 -9.82
N ALA A 720 7.48 -34.77 -10.35
CA ALA A 720 7.19 -33.58 -9.53
C ALA A 720 5.75 -33.59 -8.98
N ASP A 721 5.64 -33.53 -7.66
CA ASP A 721 4.38 -33.42 -6.92
C ASP A 721 3.89 -31.96 -6.88
N ILE A 722 4.84 -31.02 -6.82
CA ILE A 722 4.61 -29.57 -6.92
C ILE A 722 5.42 -29.04 -8.11
N VAL A 723 4.83 -28.19 -8.93
CA VAL A 723 5.53 -27.47 -10.02
C VAL A 723 5.46 -25.97 -9.79
N VAL A 724 6.62 -25.37 -9.53
CA VAL A 724 6.82 -23.93 -9.46
C VAL A 724 7.58 -23.47 -10.69
N VAL A 725 7.10 -22.41 -11.32
CA VAL A 725 7.82 -21.74 -12.40
C VAL A 725 8.45 -20.47 -11.82
N ALA A 726 9.77 -20.35 -11.88
CA ALA A 726 10.47 -19.08 -11.67
C ALA A 726 10.65 -18.46 -13.06
N ALA A 727 9.91 -17.39 -13.35
CA ALA A 727 9.88 -16.75 -14.65
C ALA A 727 10.26 -15.27 -14.51
N HIS A 728 11.46 -14.93 -14.98
CA HIS A 728 11.95 -13.56 -15.02
C HIS A 728 11.22 -12.76 -16.11
N SER A 729 9.98 -12.39 -15.77
CA SER A 729 8.97 -11.71 -16.55
C SER A 729 7.90 -11.22 -15.55
N GLY A 730 7.21 -10.13 -15.84
CA GLY A 730 6.14 -9.65 -14.96
C GLY A 730 4.74 -9.90 -15.50
N GLU A 731 3.76 -9.40 -14.74
CA GLU A 731 2.37 -9.33 -15.18
C GLU A 731 2.15 -8.20 -16.19
N GLU A 732 1.41 -8.54 -17.25
CA GLU A 732 1.05 -7.68 -18.38
C GLU A 732 0.36 -6.38 -17.94
N SER A 733 0.83 -5.25 -18.45
CA SER A 733 0.29 -3.92 -18.19
C SER A 733 -0.13 -3.21 -19.50
N PRO A 734 -1.13 -2.31 -19.48
CA PRO A 734 -1.47 -1.47 -20.63
C PRO A 734 -0.31 -0.58 -21.14
N SER A 735 0.71 -0.36 -20.31
CA SER A 735 1.93 0.37 -20.68
C SER A 735 2.91 -0.44 -21.51
N ASP A 736 2.73 -1.77 -21.61
CA ASP A 736 3.68 -2.65 -22.27
C ASP A 736 3.67 -2.40 -23.77
N THR A 737 4.82 -1.98 -24.29
CA THR A 737 4.98 -1.65 -25.72
C THR A 737 5.55 -2.81 -26.53
N ILE A 738 6.06 -3.83 -25.84
CA ILE A 738 6.60 -5.09 -26.36
C ILE A 738 6.15 -6.22 -25.41
N PRO A 739 6.03 -7.48 -25.88
CA PRO A 739 5.48 -8.59 -25.09
C PRO A 739 6.53 -9.19 -24.11
N GLU A 740 7.13 -8.35 -23.28
CA GLU A 740 8.17 -8.73 -22.29
C GLU A 740 7.59 -9.39 -21.02
N ASN A 741 6.36 -9.02 -20.67
CA ASN A 741 5.59 -9.52 -19.53
C ASN A 741 4.62 -10.60 -20.04
N GLN A 742 4.67 -11.80 -19.47
CA GLN A 742 3.83 -12.94 -19.91
C GLN A 742 3.30 -13.79 -18.73
N ILE A 743 3.36 -13.30 -17.50
CA ILE A 743 3.00 -14.09 -16.31
C ILE A 743 1.51 -14.44 -16.30
N LYS A 744 0.61 -13.51 -16.63
CA LYS A 744 -0.83 -13.78 -16.66
C LYS A 744 -1.19 -14.71 -17.80
N ALA A 745 -0.61 -14.51 -18.99
CA ALA A 745 -0.79 -15.41 -20.12
C ALA A 745 -0.31 -16.84 -19.78
N MET A 746 0.79 -16.98 -19.05
CA MET A 746 1.29 -18.28 -18.60
C MET A 746 0.34 -18.92 -17.57
N ALA A 747 -0.03 -18.19 -16.52
CA ALA A 747 -0.89 -18.69 -15.45
C ALA A 747 -2.29 -19.11 -15.95
N THR A 748 -2.81 -18.42 -16.97
CA THR A 748 -4.13 -18.71 -17.57
C THR A 748 -4.06 -19.63 -18.80
N GLY A 749 -2.87 -19.86 -19.35
CA GLY A 749 -2.68 -20.59 -20.62
C GLY A 749 -1.98 -21.94 -20.48
N VAL A 750 -1.40 -22.27 -19.32
CA VAL A 750 -0.59 -23.48 -19.12
C VAL A 750 -1.17 -24.35 -18.00
N ASN A 751 -1.45 -25.61 -18.32
CA ASN A 751 -1.93 -26.59 -17.36
C ASN A 751 -0.80 -27.16 -16.48
N GLY A 752 -1.12 -27.49 -15.23
CA GLY A 752 -0.23 -28.23 -14.33
C GLY A 752 0.81 -27.39 -13.57
N ILE A 753 0.81 -26.07 -13.72
CA ILE A 753 1.59 -25.15 -12.86
C ILE A 753 0.85 -24.97 -11.53
N ASP A 754 1.56 -25.07 -10.40
CA ASP A 754 0.99 -24.80 -9.09
C ASP A 754 1.21 -23.37 -8.63
N ALA A 755 2.40 -22.83 -8.86
CA ALA A 755 2.72 -21.45 -8.56
C ALA A 755 3.75 -20.87 -9.54
N ILE A 756 3.75 -19.55 -9.66
CA ILE A 756 4.73 -18.79 -10.42
C ILE A 756 5.39 -17.77 -9.47
N VAL A 757 6.71 -17.80 -9.42
CA VAL A 757 7.53 -16.69 -8.94
C VAL A 757 7.82 -15.83 -10.15
N ALA A 758 7.35 -14.60 -10.13
CA ALA A 758 7.63 -13.59 -11.15
C ALA A 758 8.77 -12.67 -10.70
N GLY A 759 9.29 -11.91 -11.67
CA GLY A 759 10.35 -10.92 -11.50
C GLY A 759 10.22 -9.78 -12.51
N HIS A 760 11.32 -9.07 -12.80
CA HIS A 760 11.45 -8.08 -13.88
C HIS A 760 10.71 -6.74 -13.67
N THR A 761 9.50 -6.74 -13.11
CA THR A 761 8.71 -5.48 -12.95
C THR A 761 8.95 -4.75 -11.64
N HIS A 762 9.69 -5.35 -10.71
CA HIS A 762 9.99 -4.84 -9.39
C HIS A 762 8.75 -4.52 -8.56
N LYS A 763 7.64 -5.23 -8.81
CA LYS A 763 6.39 -5.06 -8.07
C LYS A 763 6.41 -5.93 -6.82
N LYS A 764 5.63 -5.52 -5.83
CA LYS A 764 5.31 -6.38 -4.68
C LYS A 764 3.97 -7.06 -4.98
N ILE A 765 4.01 -8.36 -5.21
CA ILE A 765 2.79 -9.18 -5.36
C ILE A 765 2.79 -10.20 -4.22
N ASP A 766 1.94 -9.97 -3.22
CA ASP A 766 1.79 -10.92 -2.11
C ASP A 766 1.22 -12.25 -2.63
N GLU A 767 0.11 -12.18 -3.37
CA GLU A 767 -0.57 -13.33 -3.95
C GLU A 767 -1.63 -12.86 -4.94
N ASP A 768 -1.39 -13.14 -6.21
CA ASP A 768 -2.42 -13.12 -7.24
C ASP A 768 -2.84 -14.55 -7.56
N THR A 769 -4.09 -14.75 -7.99
CA THR A 769 -4.59 -16.09 -8.32
C THR A 769 -5.30 -16.06 -9.67
N PHE A 770 -4.80 -16.90 -10.58
CA PHE A 770 -5.39 -17.11 -11.89
C PHE A 770 -5.95 -18.53 -12.00
N THR A 771 -6.85 -18.77 -12.96
CA THR A 771 -7.39 -20.10 -13.24
C THR A 771 -6.87 -20.55 -14.60
N ASN A 772 -6.24 -21.72 -14.63
CA ASN A 772 -5.75 -22.32 -15.87
C ASN A 772 -6.89 -23.03 -16.64
N PRO A 773 -6.65 -23.52 -17.87
CA PRO A 773 -7.68 -24.18 -18.68
C PRO A 773 -8.33 -25.41 -18.04
N ASP A 774 -7.63 -26.12 -17.14
CA ASP A 774 -8.16 -27.26 -16.39
C ASP A 774 -8.98 -26.86 -15.14
N GLY A 775 -9.18 -25.56 -14.90
CA GLY A 775 -9.92 -25.05 -13.75
C GLY A 775 -9.11 -25.04 -12.45
N GLN A 776 -7.82 -25.35 -12.50
CA GLN A 776 -6.93 -25.29 -11.34
C GLN A 776 -6.46 -23.86 -11.11
N LYS A 777 -6.40 -23.47 -9.83
CA LYS A 777 -5.84 -22.18 -9.42
C LYS A 777 -4.32 -22.20 -9.54
N VAL A 778 -3.74 -21.14 -10.08
CA VAL A 778 -2.29 -20.88 -10.14
C VAL A 778 -2.01 -19.63 -9.31
N ILE A 779 -1.14 -19.75 -8.31
CA ILE A 779 -0.71 -18.60 -7.49
C ILE A 779 0.45 -17.88 -8.19
N VAL A 780 0.45 -16.56 -8.17
CA VAL A 780 1.52 -15.69 -8.67
C VAL A 780 2.02 -14.81 -7.53
N THR A 781 3.33 -14.69 -7.38
CA THR A 781 3.97 -13.81 -6.39
C THR A 781 5.23 -13.18 -6.99
N GLU A 782 5.58 -11.96 -6.55
CA GLU A 782 6.74 -11.21 -7.05
C GLU A 782 7.35 -10.41 -5.88
N PRO A 783 8.66 -10.57 -5.61
CA PRO A 783 9.36 -9.73 -4.65
C PRO A 783 9.81 -8.43 -5.33
N ARG A 784 9.85 -7.31 -4.59
CA ARG A 784 10.54 -6.12 -5.12
C ARG A 784 12.04 -6.37 -5.19
N ASN A 785 12.68 -5.58 -6.04
CA ASN A 785 14.10 -5.62 -6.30
C ASN A 785 15.00 -5.29 -5.10
N ALA A 786 16.29 -5.57 -5.25
CA ALA A 786 17.38 -5.32 -4.31
C ALA A 786 17.28 -6.10 -2.98
N GLY A 787 16.45 -7.15 -2.93
CA GLY A 787 16.16 -7.87 -1.70
C GLY A 787 15.35 -7.06 -0.68
N LYS A 788 14.43 -6.20 -1.16
CA LYS A 788 13.46 -5.49 -0.32
C LYS A 788 12.30 -6.38 0.13
N ASP A 789 12.04 -7.45 -0.61
CA ASP A 789 11.13 -8.51 -0.18
C ASP A 789 11.71 -9.90 -0.46
N VAL A 790 11.16 -10.90 0.22
CA VAL A 790 11.31 -12.32 -0.11
C VAL A 790 9.92 -12.93 -0.18
N CYS A 791 9.61 -13.61 -1.29
CA CYS A 791 8.34 -14.30 -1.42
C CYS A 791 8.38 -15.62 -0.66
N GLN A 792 7.28 -15.95 0.01
CA GLN A 792 7.07 -17.22 0.68
C GLN A 792 5.80 -17.85 0.14
N ILE A 793 5.92 -19.02 -0.47
CA ILE A 793 4.82 -19.85 -0.95
C ILE A 793 4.74 -21.09 -0.07
N ASN A 794 3.62 -21.30 0.60
CA ASN A 794 3.38 -22.47 1.45
C ASN A 794 2.43 -23.42 0.73
N PHE A 795 2.82 -24.69 0.60
CA PHE A 795 1.98 -25.77 0.10
C PHE A 795 1.66 -26.72 1.25
N THR A 796 0.38 -26.90 1.54
CA THR A 796 -0.09 -28.00 2.37
C THR A 796 -0.42 -29.18 1.47
N ILE A 797 0.29 -30.28 1.63
CA ILE A 797 0.10 -31.49 0.81
C ILE A 797 -0.34 -32.67 1.66
N THR A 798 -1.17 -33.53 1.06
CA THR A 798 -1.66 -34.78 1.65
C THR A 798 -1.47 -35.91 0.65
N LYS A 799 -1.65 -37.15 1.10
CA LYS A 799 -1.76 -38.29 0.18
C LYS A 799 -3.22 -38.53 -0.16
N ASP A 800 -3.50 -38.86 -1.41
CA ASP A 800 -4.79 -39.40 -1.82
C ASP A 800 -4.97 -40.86 -1.36
N ASP A 801 -6.14 -41.43 -1.64
CA ASP A 801 -6.47 -42.83 -1.28
C ASP A 801 -5.54 -43.87 -1.94
N HIS A 802 -4.77 -43.48 -2.95
CA HIS A 802 -3.79 -44.32 -3.64
C HIS A 802 -2.35 -44.09 -3.15
N GLY A 803 -2.16 -43.20 -2.17
CA GLY A 803 -0.87 -42.85 -1.58
C GLY A 803 -0.05 -41.82 -2.37
N LYS A 804 -0.64 -41.16 -3.38
CA LYS A 804 0.02 -40.12 -4.18
C LYS A 804 -0.14 -38.74 -3.54
N TRP A 805 0.90 -37.93 -3.58
CA TRP A 805 0.83 -36.54 -3.10
C TRP A 805 -0.13 -35.69 -3.92
N GLN A 806 -0.91 -34.88 -3.21
CA GLN A 806 -1.81 -33.88 -3.74
C GLN A 806 -1.72 -32.60 -2.90
N ILE A 807 -1.85 -31.45 -3.55
CA ILE A 807 -1.92 -30.15 -2.87
C ILE A 807 -3.33 -30.00 -2.30
N ALA A 808 -3.44 -29.97 -0.97
CA ALA A 808 -4.68 -29.74 -0.26
C ALA A 808 -4.98 -28.23 -0.15
N ASP A 809 -3.93 -27.43 0.07
CA ASP A 809 -4.02 -25.98 0.12
C ASP A 809 -2.70 -25.32 -0.28
N LYS A 810 -2.76 -24.06 -0.73
CA LYS A 810 -1.58 -23.26 -1.04
C LYS A 810 -1.85 -21.78 -0.85
N SER A 811 -0.83 -21.06 -0.39
CA SER A 811 -0.87 -19.60 -0.25
C SER A 811 0.49 -18.97 -0.47
N SER A 812 0.54 -17.68 -0.79
CA SER A 812 1.76 -16.88 -0.86
C SER A 812 1.66 -15.52 -0.16
N LYS A 813 2.84 -14.97 0.17
CA LYS A 813 3.04 -13.61 0.67
C LYS A 813 4.43 -13.10 0.29
N ALA A 814 4.55 -11.79 0.03
CA ALA A 814 5.83 -11.13 -0.15
C ALA A 814 6.23 -10.42 1.16
N ILE A 815 7.28 -10.93 1.80
CA ILE A 815 7.73 -10.46 3.11
C ILE A 815 8.64 -9.28 2.93
N THR A 816 8.22 -8.11 3.41
CA THR A 816 9.04 -6.91 3.36
C THR A 816 10.18 -6.97 4.37
N ILE A 817 11.38 -6.74 3.86
CA ILE A 817 12.60 -6.63 4.64
C ILE A 817 12.67 -5.21 5.20
N ASP A 818 12.39 -5.06 6.49
CA ASP A 818 12.40 -3.78 7.18
C ASP A 818 13.52 -3.70 8.24
N SER A 819 13.50 -2.63 9.03
CA SER A 819 14.48 -2.39 10.09
C SER A 819 14.41 -3.38 11.26
N LYS A 820 13.35 -4.20 11.37
CA LYS A 820 13.21 -5.22 12.43
C LYS A 820 13.97 -6.49 12.10
N ILE A 821 14.27 -6.74 10.82
CA ILE A 821 15.07 -7.88 10.39
C ILE A 821 16.54 -7.49 10.39
N ALA A 822 17.28 -7.99 11.37
CA ALA A 822 18.73 -7.80 11.46
C ALA A 822 19.44 -8.52 10.30
N ALA A 823 20.55 -7.96 9.81
CA ALA A 823 21.39 -8.62 8.82
C ALA A 823 22.16 -9.79 9.43
N ASP A 824 22.22 -10.92 8.71
CA ASP A 824 22.92 -12.13 9.12
C ASP A 824 24.43 -11.89 9.23
N PRO A 825 25.02 -12.01 10.44
CA PRO A 825 26.45 -11.78 10.65
C PRO A 825 27.36 -12.65 9.77
N LYS A 826 26.93 -13.87 9.44
CA LYS A 826 27.69 -14.78 8.57
C LYS A 826 27.78 -14.23 7.15
N ILE A 827 26.68 -13.71 6.62
CA ILE A 827 26.65 -13.13 5.27
C ILE A 827 27.43 -11.82 5.22
N LEU A 828 27.31 -10.97 6.26
CA LEU A 828 28.13 -9.76 6.37
C LEU A 828 29.63 -10.09 6.34
N GLN A 829 30.05 -11.14 7.05
CA GLN A 829 31.45 -11.55 7.09
C GLN A 829 31.94 -12.05 5.72
N ILE A 830 31.12 -12.82 4.99
CA ILE A 830 31.43 -13.31 3.64
C ILE A 830 31.55 -12.15 2.65
N ALA A 831 30.65 -11.18 2.72
CA ALA A 831 30.57 -10.06 1.80
C ALA A 831 31.64 -8.98 2.05
N LYS A 832 32.15 -8.89 3.29
CA LYS A 832 33.08 -7.83 3.71
C LYS A 832 34.31 -7.63 2.79
N PRO A 833 35.11 -8.65 2.44
CA PRO A 833 36.27 -8.44 1.58
C PRO A 833 35.89 -7.88 0.20
N TYR A 834 34.76 -8.32 -0.35
CA TYR A 834 34.24 -7.80 -1.62
C TYR A 834 33.85 -6.33 -1.51
N GLN A 835 33.20 -5.97 -0.40
CA GLN A 835 32.80 -4.60 -0.12
C GLN A 835 33.99 -3.67 0.08
N ASP A 836 35.01 -4.09 0.82
CA ASP A 836 36.17 -3.26 1.12
C ASP A 836 36.90 -2.85 -0.18
N GLU A 837 37.11 -3.78 -1.11
CA GLU A 837 37.71 -3.51 -2.43
C GLU A 837 36.82 -2.62 -3.30
N THR A 838 35.51 -2.89 -3.32
CA THR A 838 34.54 -2.09 -4.06
C THR A 838 34.53 -0.64 -3.56
N LEU A 839 34.48 -0.43 -2.24
CA LEU A 839 34.48 0.90 -1.63
C LEU A 839 35.77 1.66 -1.91
N SER A 840 36.91 0.96 -1.89
CA SER A 840 38.22 1.53 -2.26
C SER A 840 38.20 2.03 -3.72
N TYR A 841 37.67 1.22 -4.64
CA TYR A 841 37.54 1.60 -6.05
C TYR A 841 36.66 2.84 -6.25
N VAL A 842 35.43 2.83 -5.72
CA VAL A 842 34.47 3.92 -5.97
C VAL A 842 34.87 5.24 -5.30
N ALA A 843 35.68 5.20 -4.24
CA ALA A 843 36.24 6.39 -3.58
C ALA A 843 37.31 7.12 -4.42
N THR A 844 37.72 6.57 -5.57
CA THR A 844 38.72 7.19 -6.44
C THR A 844 38.25 8.57 -6.92
N LYS A 845 39.04 9.60 -6.60
CA LYS A 845 38.83 10.98 -7.07
C LYS A 845 39.11 11.08 -8.58
N ILE A 846 38.18 11.70 -9.31
CA ILE A 846 38.25 11.88 -10.77
C ILE A 846 38.22 13.35 -11.20
N GLY A 847 37.86 14.28 -10.31
CA GLY A 847 37.88 15.73 -10.59
C GLY A 847 37.25 16.54 -9.46
N ALA A 848 36.76 17.74 -9.78
CA ALA A 848 36.05 18.62 -8.85
C ALA A 848 34.85 19.34 -9.51
N ALA A 849 33.82 19.66 -8.73
CA ALA A 849 32.64 20.44 -9.14
C ALA A 849 32.60 21.79 -8.41
N THR A 850 32.38 22.89 -9.14
CA THR A 850 32.32 24.25 -8.56
C THR A 850 31.00 24.57 -7.85
N GLY A 851 29.95 23.80 -8.16
CA GLY A 851 28.62 23.88 -7.56
C GLY A 851 27.87 22.55 -7.72
N ASP A 852 26.62 22.51 -7.25
CA ASP A 852 25.82 21.28 -7.22
C ASP A 852 25.16 20.99 -8.58
N PHE A 853 25.27 19.75 -9.04
CA PHE A 853 24.49 19.18 -10.14
C PHE A 853 23.41 18.31 -9.53
N LEU A 854 22.15 18.75 -9.54
CA LEU A 854 21.04 18.05 -8.91
C LEU A 854 20.06 17.53 -9.96
N GLY A 855 19.63 16.28 -9.85
CA GLY A 855 18.53 15.70 -10.63
C GLY A 855 17.14 16.12 -10.12
N THR A 856 17.06 16.88 -9.04
CA THR A 856 15.79 17.40 -8.51
C THR A 856 15.12 18.30 -9.55
N ASN A 857 13.84 18.04 -9.84
CA ASN A 857 13.01 18.74 -10.84
C ASN A 857 13.32 18.45 -12.32
N GLN A 858 14.22 17.52 -12.66
CA GLN A 858 14.53 17.18 -14.06
C GLN A 858 13.32 16.67 -14.87
N LEU A 859 12.22 16.30 -14.20
CA LEU A 859 10.98 15.89 -14.86
C LEU A 859 10.11 17.07 -15.31
N SER A 860 10.37 18.29 -14.86
CA SER A 860 9.54 19.47 -15.13
C SER A 860 10.31 20.68 -15.64
N GLN A 861 11.64 20.64 -15.58
CA GLN A 861 12.53 21.70 -16.03
C GLN A 861 13.93 21.13 -16.32
N GLU A 862 14.77 21.94 -16.96
CA GLU A 862 16.18 21.64 -17.11
C GLU A 862 16.94 21.66 -15.79
N THR A 863 18.00 20.85 -15.75
CA THR A 863 18.93 20.78 -14.64
C THR A 863 20.36 20.72 -15.17
N PRO A 864 21.34 21.26 -14.41
CA PRO A 864 22.74 21.16 -14.79
C PRO A 864 23.23 19.71 -14.98
N LEU A 865 22.61 18.76 -14.29
CA LEU A 865 22.95 17.35 -14.38
C LEU A 865 22.58 16.75 -15.75
N MET A 866 21.37 17.02 -16.25
CA MET A 866 20.94 16.55 -17.56
C MET A 866 21.74 17.23 -18.69
N ASP A 867 22.09 18.50 -18.51
CA ASP A 867 22.99 19.20 -19.43
C ASP A 867 24.38 18.57 -19.45
N LEU A 868 24.94 18.19 -18.29
CA LEU A 868 26.22 17.49 -18.22
C LEU A 868 26.19 16.16 -18.99
N ILE A 869 25.17 15.32 -18.76
CA ILE A 869 25.02 14.02 -19.44
C ILE A 869 24.98 14.23 -20.96
N ASN A 870 24.08 15.11 -21.43
CA ASN A 870 23.95 15.38 -22.87
C ASN A 870 25.20 16.02 -23.48
N LYS A 871 25.87 16.91 -22.75
CA LYS A 871 27.11 17.57 -23.18
C LYS A 871 28.23 16.56 -23.35
N VAL A 872 28.37 15.59 -22.43
CA VAL A 872 29.33 14.48 -22.55
C VAL A 872 29.00 13.60 -23.75
N GLN A 873 27.73 13.20 -23.91
CA GLN A 873 27.28 12.38 -25.05
C GLN A 873 27.62 13.07 -26.38
N LYS A 874 27.18 14.32 -26.54
CA LYS A 874 27.45 15.12 -27.74
C LYS A 874 28.96 15.31 -27.99
N HIS A 875 29.74 15.53 -26.93
CA HIS A 875 31.19 15.76 -27.02
C HIS A 875 31.93 14.56 -27.63
N TYR A 876 31.71 13.34 -27.10
CA TYR A 876 32.42 12.15 -27.59
C TYR A 876 31.87 11.62 -28.90
N ALA A 877 30.55 11.66 -29.10
CA ALA A 877 29.93 11.21 -30.34
C ALA A 877 30.13 12.21 -31.51
N LYS A 878 30.55 13.45 -31.22
CA LYS A 878 30.75 14.55 -32.18
C LYS A 878 29.51 14.84 -33.03
N THR A 879 28.35 14.85 -32.39
CA THR A 879 27.04 15.02 -33.04
C THR A 879 26.51 16.45 -32.95
N ASP A 880 25.51 16.78 -33.77
CA ASP A 880 24.80 18.06 -33.74
C ASP A 880 23.94 18.19 -32.48
N LEU A 881 23.27 17.11 -32.09
CA LEU A 881 22.30 17.03 -31.00
C LEU A 881 22.59 15.83 -30.09
N SER A 882 21.99 15.82 -28.90
CA SER A 882 22.00 14.67 -27.98
C SER A 882 20.63 14.49 -27.36
N ILE A 883 20.23 13.24 -27.14
CA ILE A 883 19.02 12.90 -26.40
C ILE A 883 19.40 12.00 -25.22
N ALA A 884 18.92 12.34 -24.03
CA ALA A 884 19.10 11.55 -22.82
C ALA A 884 17.85 11.56 -21.94
N ALA A 885 17.63 10.48 -21.19
CA ALA A 885 16.53 10.36 -20.24
C ALA A 885 17.00 10.63 -18.80
N PRO A 886 16.13 11.14 -17.92
CA PRO A 886 16.39 11.22 -16.50
C PRO A 886 16.33 9.82 -15.87
N LEU A 887 17.48 9.30 -15.43
CA LEU A 887 17.58 7.94 -14.88
C LEU A 887 17.22 7.87 -13.39
N SER A 888 17.43 8.95 -12.63
CA SER A 888 17.09 9.02 -11.21
C SER A 888 16.93 10.47 -10.75
N ASN A 889 15.82 10.81 -10.10
CA ASN A 889 15.58 12.13 -9.51
C ASN A 889 16.40 12.41 -8.23
N LYS A 890 17.09 11.38 -7.72
CA LYS A 890 18.00 11.47 -6.56
C LYS A 890 19.46 11.66 -6.98
N ALA A 891 19.77 11.49 -8.26
CA ALA A 891 21.11 11.64 -8.80
C ALA A 891 21.65 13.04 -8.49
N LYS A 892 22.91 13.09 -8.05
CA LYS A 892 23.57 14.35 -7.69
C LYS A 892 25.09 14.25 -7.80
N ILE A 893 25.72 15.36 -8.15
CA ILE A 893 27.15 15.61 -7.93
C ILE A 893 27.22 16.88 -7.08
N LEU A 894 27.70 16.77 -5.85
CA LEU A 894 27.79 17.92 -4.95
C LEU A 894 29.06 18.73 -5.22
N LYS A 895 29.03 20.02 -4.87
CA LYS A 895 30.21 20.88 -4.88
C LYS A 895 31.36 20.25 -4.09
N GLY A 896 32.55 20.21 -4.69
CA GLY A 896 33.76 19.66 -4.08
C GLY A 896 34.43 18.61 -4.96
N ASP A 897 35.08 17.64 -4.33
CA ASP A 897 35.72 16.53 -5.04
C ASP A 897 34.66 15.62 -5.67
N VAL A 898 34.90 15.21 -6.91
CA VAL A 898 34.06 14.27 -7.64
C VAL A 898 34.77 12.93 -7.70
N THR A 899 34.04 11.86 -7.37
CA THR A 899 34.51 10.48 -7.30
C THR A 899 33.80 9.58 -8.31
N ILE A 900 34.30 8.35 -8.49
CA ILE A 900 33.59 7.32 -9.28
C ILE A 900 32.20 7.03 -8.68
N GLN A 901 32.08 7.04 -7.34
CA GLN A 901 30.82 6.82 -6.64
C GLN A 901 29.74 7.83 -7.06
N ASP A 902 30.09 9.12 -7.17
CA ASP A 902 29.16 10.16 -7.61
C ASP A 902 28.60 9.85 -9.00
N LEU A 903 29.45 9.36 -9.91
CA LEU A 903 29.10 9.03 -11.29
C LEU A 903 28.27 7.76 -11.40
N MET A 904 28.53 6.77 -10.55
CA MET A 904 27.69 5.57 -10.43
C MET A 904 26.28 5.90 -9.93
N GLY A 905 26.14 6.91 -9.05
CA GLY A 905 24.83 7.42 -8.64
C GLY A 905 24.10 8.26 -9.70
N VAL A 906 24.83 8.80 -10.68
CA VAL A 906 24.26 9.61 -11.78
C VAL A 906 23.81 8.76 -12.96
N TYR A 907 24.65 7.83 -13.40
CA TYR A 907 24.36 6.99 -14.57
C TYR A 907 24.50 5.51 -14.18
N VAL A 908 23.41 4.91 -13.72
CA VAL A 908 23.39 3.55 -13.13
C VAL A 908 23.45 2.42 -14.16
N TYR A 909 23.31 2.72 -15.45
CA TYR A 909 23.32 1.72 -16.52
C TYR A 909 24.63 1.71 -17.30
N GLU A 910 25.08 0.54 -17.73
CA GLU A 910 26.28 0.30 -18.52
C GLU A 910 26.05 0.56 -20.03
N ASN A 911 25.30 1.61 -20.36
CA ASN A 911 24.94 1.88 -21.76
C ASN A 911 26.14 2.38 -22.57
N TYR A 912 26.24 1.91 -23.81
CA TYR A 912 27.13 2.48 -24.82
C TYR A 912 26.45 3.63 -25.56
N LEU A 913 27.24 4.44 -26.25
CA LEU A 913 26.83 5.66 -26.92
C LEU A 913 26.90 5.49 -28.44
N TYR A 914 25.78 5.76 -29.10
CA TYR A 914 25.66 5.77 -30.55
C TYR A 914 25.41 7.19 -31.04
N GLY A 915 26.01 7.53 -32.18
CA GLY A 915 25.60 8.68 -32.99
C GLY A 915 24.85 8.17 -34.21
N ILE A 916 23.65 8.68 -34.45
CA ILE A 916 22.84 8.32 -35.63
C ILE A 916 22.32 9.52 -36.39
N LYS A 917 22.03 9.37 -37.68
CA LYS A 917 21.32 10.40 -38.44
C LYS A 917 19.81 10.32 -38.20
N MET A 918 19.20 11.47 -37.93
CA MET A 918 17.75 11.66 -37.86
C MET A 918 17.32 12.81 -38.77
N THR A 919 16.21 12.63 -39.48
CA THR A 919 15.50 13.72 -40.14
C THR A 919 14.78 14.60 -39.11
N GLY A 920 14.47 15.86 -39.45
CA GLY A 920 13.72 16.75 -38.58
C GLY A 920 12.34 16.19 -38.22
N LYS A 921 11.71 15.45 -39.14
CA LYS A 921 10.45 14.72 -38.87
C LYS A 921 10.64 13.61 -37.83
N GLN A 922 11.68 12.78 -37.99
CA GLN A 922 12.01 11.71 -37.03
C GLN A 922 12.31 12.28 -35.64
N LEU A 923 13.11 13.35 -35.57
CA LEU A 923 13.43 14.05 -34.33
C LEU A 923 12.17 14.59 -33.65
N LYS A 924 11.27 15.23 -34.41
CA LYS A 924 10.01 15.73 -33.87
C LYS A 924 9.12 14.61 -33.34
N ASN A 925 8.97 13.52 -34.09
CA ASN A 925 8.17 12.37 -33.66
C ASN A 925 8.73 11.73 -32.38
N TRP A 926 10.05 11.64 -32.24
CA TRP A 926 10.72 11.19 -31.02
C TRP A 926 10.32 12.03 -29.81
N MET A 927 10.40 13.36 -29.95
CA MET A 927 10.07 14.28 -28.87
C MET A 927 8.57 14.32 -28.56
N GLU A 928 7.70 14.16 -29.56
CA GLU A 928 6.26 14.00 -29.37
C GLU A 928 5.93 12.72 -28.59
N TRP A 929 6.64 11.62 -28.85
CA TRP A 929 6.52 10.39 -28.08
C TRP A 929 6.95 10.62 -26.64
N SER A 930 8.10 11.24 -26.39
CA SER A 930 8.57 11.61 -25.04
C SER A 930 7.52 12.43 -24.27
N ALA A 931 6.94 13.45 -24.92
CA ALA A 931 5.98 14.37 -24.31
C ALA A 931 4.66 13.71 -23.86
N ARG A 932 4.38 12.45 -24.22
CA ARG A 932 3.22 11.68 -23.72
C ARG A 932 3.26 11.43 -22.21
N TYR A 933 4.44 11.58 -21.59
CA TYR A 933 4.65 11.46 -20.15
C TYR A 933 3.70 12.35 -19.34
N TYR A 934 3.42 13.56 -19.83
CA TYR A 934 2.63 14.56 -19.11
C TYR A 934 1.13 14.38 -19.34
N LYS A 935 0.34 14.65 -18.30
CA LYS A 935 -1.11 14.82 -18.40
C LYS A 935 -1.42 16.05 -19.25
N GLN A 936 -2.44 15.95 -20.12
CA GLN A 936 -2.91 17.11 -20.88
C GLN A 936 -3.51 18.17 -19.94
N ALA A 937 -3.16 19.44 -20.16
CA ALA A 937 -3.69 20.58 -19.43
C ALA A 937 -5.12 20.89 -19.90
N ALA A 938 -6.04 21.04 -18.95
CA ALA A 938 -7.39 21.56 -19.19
C ALA A 938 -7.48 23.06 -18.87
N SER A 939 -6.60 23.56 -18.01
CA SER A 939 -6.51 24.96 -17.59
C SER A 939 -5.06 25.44 -17.52
N PRO A 940 -4.77 26.73 -17.79
CA PRO A 940 -3.46 27.34 -17.55
C PRO A 940 -2.96 27.27 -16.11
N SER A 941 -3.85 27.02 -15.14
CA SER A 941 -3.52 26.86 -13.73
C SER A 941 -3.24 25.42 -13.31
N ASP A 942 -3.39 24.45 -14.21
CA ASP A 942 -3.15 23.05 -13.88
C ASP A 942 -1.67 22.84 -13.50
N PRO A 943 -1.36 21.93 -12.57
CA PRO A 943 0.00 21.55 -12.29
C PRO A 943 0.57 20.70 -13.43
N VAL A 944 1.88 20.80 -13.67
CA VAL A 944 2.60 19.87 -14.55
C VAL A 944 2.75 18.55 -13.80
N THR A 945 1.99 17.53 -14.23
CA THR A 945 2.00 16.21 -13.61
C THR A 945 2.10 15.10 -14.65
N LYS A 946 2.68 13.97 -14.24
CA LYS A 946 2.68 12.73 -15.03
C LYS A 946 1.24 12.26 -15.30
N ASP A 947 1.01 11.68 -16.47
CA ASP A 947 -0.27 11.05 -16.82
C ASP A 947 -0.38 9.70 -16.10
N THR A 948 -1.34 9.58 -15.17
CA THR A 948 -1.55 8.36 -14.37
C THR A 948 -2.19 7.23 -15.17
N ALA A 949 -2.90 7.53 -16.26
CA ALA A 949 -3.52 6.51 -17.10
C ALA A 949 -2.48 5.77 -17.96
N LEU A 950 -1.48 6.50 -18.46
CA LEU A 950 -0.35 5.91 -19.19
C LEU A 950 0.76 5.42 -18.27
N ASN A 951 0.91 6.05 -17.11
CA ASN A 951 1.92 5.75 -16.08
C ASN A 951 3.35 5.57 -16.63
N VAL A 952 3.72 6.34 -17.65
CA VAL A 952 5.01 6.22 -18.36
C VAL A 952 6.20 6.31 -17.39
N PRO A 953 7.11 5.31 -17.35
CA PRO A 953 8.29 5.37 -16.48
C PRO A 953 9.14 6.62 -16.71
N ASP A 954 9.78 7.14 -15.65
CA ASP A 954 10.54 8.41 -15.71
C ASP A 954 11.70 8.35 -16.73
N TYR A 955 12.35 7.20 -16.86
CA TYR A 955 13.39 6.96 -17.85
C TYR A 955 12.86 6.92 -19.31
N ASN A 956 11.54 7.09 -19.53
CA ASN A 956 10.92 7.27 -20.85
C ASN A 956 10.50 8.73 -21.14
N LEU A 957 11.02 9.70 -20.38
CA LEU A 957 10.96 11.13 -20.66
C LEU A 957 12.30 11.64 -21.22
N ASP A 958 12.53 11.41 -22.52
CA ASP A 958 13.73 11.87 -23.22
C ASP A 958 13.78 13.40 -23.34
N GLN A 959 14.96 13.99 -23.07
CA GLN A 959 15.28 15.41 -23.20
C GLN A 959 16.28 15.63 -24.33
N LEU A 960 15.95 16.56 -25.24
CA LEU A 960 16.80 16.94 -26.37
C LEU A 960 17.70 18.12 -26.01
N TYR A 961 18.99 17.98 -26.27
CA TYR A 961 20.03 18.98 -26.05
C TYR A 961 20.62 19.50 -27.36
N GLY A 962 20.92 20.81 -27.40
CA GLY A 962 21.44 21.51 -28.58
C GLY A 962 20.35 22.04 -29.53
N ALA A 963 19.09 22.02 -29.08
CA ALA A 963 17.93 22.57 -29.78
C ALA A 963 17.02 23.29 -28.79
N THR A 964 16.34 24.34 -29.23
CA THR A 964 15.33 25.03 -28.42
C THR A 964 13.91 24.57 -28.77
N TYR A 965 13.05 24.26 -27.80
CA TYR A 965 11.65 23.86 -28.04
C TYR A 965 10.72 24.14 -26.84
N THR A 966 9.40 24.11 -27.09
CA THR A 966 8.38 24.22 -26.04
C THR A 966 7.44 23.02 -26.10
N ILE A 967 7.16 22.42 -24.95
CA ILE A 967 6.14 21.38 -24.78
C ILE A 967 4.82 22.06 -24.41
N ASP A 968 3.87 22.10 -25.34
CA ASP A 968 2.53 22.67 -25.15
C ASP A 968 1.56 21.60 -24.63
N LEU A 969 1.26 21.63 -23.33
CA LEU A 969 0.38 20.65 -22.69
C LEU A 969 -1.10 20.89 -22.97
N THR A 970 -1.48 21.98 -23.63
CA THR A 970 -2.87 22.17 -24.07
C THR A 970 -3.22 21.28 -25.26
N GLN A 971 -2.21 20.79 -25.99
CA GLN A 971 -2.38 19.98 -27.18
C GLN A 971 -2.48 18.48 -26.84
N PRO A 972 -3.24 17.70 -27.63
CA PRO A 972 -3.28 16.26 -27.49
C PRO A 972 -1.90 15.63 -27.74
N ILE A 973 -1.70 14.41 -27.21
CA ILE A 973 -0.49 13.62 -27.45
C ILE A 973 -0.22 13.52 -28.97
N GLY A 974 1.04 13.72 -29.36
CA GLY A 974 1.45 13.74 -30.77
C GLY A 974 1.41 15.13 -31.43
N SER A 975 1.04 16.20 -30.71
CA SER A 975 1.03 17.57 -31.23
C SER A 975 1.52 18.64 -30.25
N ARG A 976 2.34 18.25 -29.28
CA ARG A 976 2.80 19.06 -28.14
C ARG A 976 4.12 19.80 -28.40
N ILE A 977 4.97 19.33 -29.31
CA ILE A 977 6.28 19.96 -29.55
C ILE A 977 6.14 21.15 -30.50
N LYS A 978 6.41 22.34 -29.97
CA LYS A 978 6.32 23.63 -30.69
C LYS A 978 7.67 24.33 -30.72
N ASN A 979 7.85 25.17 -31.74
CA ASN A 979 9.03 26.03 -31.91
C ASN A 979 10.38 25.29 -31.84
N LEU A 980 10.44 24.02 -32.27
CA LEU A 980 11.68 23.25 -32.32
C LEU A 980 12.68 23.91 -33.28
N LYS A 981 13.81 24.38 -32.75
CA LYS A 981 14.84 25.12 -33.47
C LYS A 981 16.24 24.60 -33.17
N VAL A 982 17.07 24.47 -34.20
CA VAL A 982 18.50 24.19 -34.07
C VAL A 982 19.26 25.42 -34.56
N ASN A 983 20.22 25.92 -33.78
CA ASN A 983 20.96 27.16 -34.07
C ASN A 983 20.03 28.35 -34.41
N GLY A 984 18.90 28.46 -33.69
CA GLY A 984 17.89 29.51 -33.88
C GLY A 984 16.98 29.36 -35.11
N LYS A 985 17.19 28.35 -35.96
CA LYS A 985 16.37 28.08 -37.16
C LYS A 985 15.35 26.99 -36.89
N LEU A 986 14.12 27.16 -37.37
CA LEU A 986 13.07 26.15 -37.24
C LEU A 986 13.44 24.88 -38.01
N VAL A 987 13.34 23.75 -37.32
CA VAL A 987 13.57 22.43 -37.91
C VAL A 987 12.49 22.13 -38.95
N GLN A 988 12.91 21.88 -40.18
CA GLN A 988 12.07 21.36 -41.25
C GLN A 988 12.09 19.84 -41.25
N ASP A 989 11.01 19.21 -41.74
CA ASP A 989 10.88 17.75 -41.76
C ASP A 989 12.05 17.04 -42.46
N ASN A 990 12.66 17.67 -43.46
CA ASN A 990 13.75 17.15 -44.28
C ASN A 990 15.16 17.59 -43.85
N ASP A 991 15.30 18.40 -42.79
CA ASP A 991 16.60 18.68 -42.20
C ASP A 991 17.20 17.38 -41.67
N VAL A 992 18.53 17.23 -41.72
CA VAL A 992 19.23 16.04 -41.24
C VAL A 992 20.22 16.44 -40.17
N PHE A 993 20.13 15.79 -39.01
CA PHE A 993 21.01 16.00 -37.87
C PHE A 993 21.69 14.69 -37.47
N THR A 994 22.92 14.79 -36.99
CA THR A 994 23.54 13.72 -36.21
C THR A 994 23.12 13.86 -34.75
N VAL A 995 22.64 12.78 -34.15
CA VAL A 995 22.05 12.77 -32.81
C VAL A 995 22.70 11.66 -31.98
N ALA A 996 23.22 12.03 -30.81
CA ALA A 996 23.76 11.08 -29.85
C ALA A 996 22.62 10.49 -29.00
N ILE A 997 22.57 9.16 -28.92
CA ILE A 997 21.62 8.38 -28.12
C ILE A 997 22.34 7.19 -27.49
N ASN A 998 21.83 6.67 -26.38
CA ASN A 998 22.39 5.45 -25.80
C ASN A 998 21.96 4.19 -26.58
N ASN A 999 22.65 3.07 -26.35
CA ASN A 999 22.39 1.81 -27.04
C ASN A 999 21.00 1.23 -26.74
N TYR A 1000 20.46 1.43 -25.52
CA TYR A 1000 19.08 1.06 -25.18
C TYR A 1000 18.07 1.72 -26.13
N ARG A 1001 18.20 3.03 -26.38
CA ARG A 1001 17.37 3.75 -27.35
C ARG A 1001 17.63 3.30 -28.78
N TYR A 1002 18.89 3.09 -29.15
CA TYR A 1002 19.26 2.61 -30.48
C TYR A 1002 18.63 1.25 -30.81
N ASN A 1003 18.55 0.35 -29.84
CA ASN A 1003 17.97 -0.99 -30.00
C ASN A 1003 16.42 -1.00 -29.99
N GLY A 1004 15.78 0.15 -29.71
CA GLY A 1004 14.32 0.28 -29.74
C GLY A 1004 13.66 0.42 -28.37
N GLY A 1005 14.43 0.48 -27.29
CA GLY A 1005 13.95 0.64 -25.93
C GLY A 1005 12.97 1.80 -25.75
N GLY A 1006 11.85 1.53 -25.07
CA GLY A 1006 10.73 2.48 -24.88
C GLY A 1006 9.92 2.80 -26.14
N GLY A 1007 10.15 2.06 -27.24
CA GLY A 1007 9.42 2.19 -28.52
C GLY A 1007 9.78 3.42 -29.36
N PHE A 1008 10.85 4.14 -29.00
CA PHE A 1008 11.19 5.43 -29.61
C PHE A 1008 11.60 5.31 -31.08
N MET A 1009 12.39 4.30 -31.44
CA MET A 1009 12.83 4.06 -32.83
C MET A 1009 11.64 3.79 -33.76
N ASP A 1010 10.72 2.91 -33.36
CA ASP A 1010 9.48 2.62 -34.09
C ASP A 1010 8.64 3.90 -34.29
N LYS A 1011 8.39 4.64 -33.21
CA LYS A 1011 7.54 5.85 -33.26
C LYS A 1011 8.17 7.00 -34.04
N ALA A 1012 9.49 7.11 -34.04
CA ALA A 1012 10.19 8.03 -34.90
C ALA A 1012 10.15 7.60 -36.38
N GLY A 1013 9.90 6.31 -36.67
CA GLY A 1013 9.95 5.74 -38.01
C GLY A 1013 11.39 5.43 -38.45
N ILE A 1014 12.19 4.89 -37.54
CA ILE A 1014 13.61 4.56 -37.74
C ILE A 1014 13.77 3.04 -37.57
N SER A 1015 14.18 2.35 -38.64
CA SER A 1015 14.41 0.90 -38.62
C SER A 1015 15.85 0.50 -38.96
N ASN A 1016 16.57 1.32 -39.73
CA ASN A 1016 17.98 1.10 -40.09
C ASN A 1016 18.71 2.46 -40.15
N PRO A 1017 19.01 3.08 -38.99
CA PRO A 1017 19.67 4.38 -38.97
C PRO A 1017 21.10 4.28 -39.53
N GLU A 1018 21.56 5.33 -40.20
CA GLU A 1018 22.98 5.48 -40.49
C GLU A 1018 23.72 5.81 -39.19
N VAL A 1019 24.57 4.88 -38.73
CA VAL A 1019 25.41 5.05 -37.55
C VAL A 1019 26.64 5.88 -37.90
N THR A 1020 26.78 7.04 -37.27
CA THR A 1020 27.93 7.94 -37.42
C THR A 1020 28.96 7.78 -36.31
N PHE A 1021 28.59 7.16 -35.19
CA PHE A 1021 29.48 6.89 -34.06
C PHE A 1021 28.99 5.69 -33.25
N ASP A 1022 29.93 4.91 -32.73
CA ASP A 1022 29.69 3.73 -31.90
C ASP A 1022 30.82 3.66 -30.87
N SER A 1023 30.51 3.98 -29.62
CA SER A 1023 31.52 4.05 -28.57
C SER A 1023 32.09 2.69 -28.19
N ALA A 1024 31.31 1.61 -28.30
CA ALA A 1024 31.78 0.25 -28.02
C ALA A 1024 32.88 -0.14 -29.02
N LYS A 1025 32.65 0.12 -30.32
CA LYS A 1025 33.67 -0.13 -31.35
C LYS A 1025 34.91 0.74 -31.19
N GLN A 1026 34.75 1.99 -30.76
CA GLN A 1026 35.87 2.94 -30.70
C GLN A 1026 36.71 2.80 -29.42
N TYR A 1027 36.08 2.50 -28.28
CA TYR A 1027 36.72 2.55 -26.97
C TYR A 1027 36.64 1.22 -26.21
N GLY A 1028 36.01 0.18 -26.76
CA GLY A 1028 35.70 -1.02 -25.99
C GLY A 1028 34.83 -0.67 -24.78
N ASP A 1029 35.13 -1.27 -23.63
CA ASP A 1029 34.41 -1.04 -22.37
C ASP A 1029 34.54 0.39 -21.83
N ASP A 1030 35.59 1.13 -22.18
CA ASP A 1030 35.72 2.56 -21.85
C ASP A 1030 34.70 3.43 -22.61
N GLY A 1031 34.00 2.84 -23.58
CA GLY A 1031 32.95 3.49 -24.36
C GLY A 1031 31.60 3.64 -23.65
N GLN A 1032 31.43 3.06 -22.47
CA GLN A 1032 30.19 3.23 -21.69
C GLN A 1032 29.99 4.70 -21.29
N VAL A 1033 28.75 5.19 -21.30
CA VAL A 1033 28.42 6.60 -21.03
C VAL A 1033 28.97 7.05 -19.68
N ARG A 1034 28.89 6.21 -18.63
CA ARG A 1034 29.49 6.48 -17.31
C ARG A 1034 31.02 6.66 -17.39
N ASN A 1035 31.72 5.80 -18.13
CA ASN A 1035 33.18 5.87 -18.32
C ASN A 1035 33.56 7.10 -19.15
N LEU A 1036 32.77 7.45 -20.16
CA LEU A 1036 32.92 8.69 -20.90
C LEU A 1036 32.73 9.92 -20.00
N MET A 1037 31.78 9.91 -19.07
CA MET A 1037 31.61 10.98 -18.08
C MET A 1037 32.80 11.06 -17.12
N ILE A 1038 33.31 9.92 -16.62
CA ILE A 1038 34.52 9.87 -15.78
C ILE A 1038 35.70 10.50 -16.53
N LYS A 1039 35.93 10.05 -17.76
CA LYS A 1039 36.98 10.55 -18.64
C LYS A 1039 36.85 12.05 -18.89
N TYR A 1040 35.64 12.53 -19.18
CA TYR A 1040 35.39 13.96 -19.40
C TYR A 1040 35.76 14.79 -18.19
N ILE A 1041 35.38 14.34 -16.99
CA ILE A 1041 35.69 15.04 -15.74
C ILE A 1041 37.19 15.04 -15.46
N GLN A 1042 37.89 13.92 -15.70
CA GLN A 1042 39.35 13.83 -15.59
C GLN A 1042 40.06 14.76 -16.59
N GLU A 1043 39.59 14.82 -17.84
CA GLU A 1043 40.13 15.69 -18.89
C GLU A 1043 39.92 17.18 -18.59
N LYS A 1044 38.77 17.55 -17.98
CA LYS A 1044 38.47 18.94 -17.59
C LYS A 1044 39.11 19.32 -16.25
N GLY A 1045 39.33 18.37 -15.35
CA GLY A 1045 39.76 18.57 -13.97
C GLY A 1045 38.68 19.20 -13.08
N THR A 1046 37.97 20.23 -13.56
CA THR A 1046 36.88 20.91 -12.87
C THR A 1046 35.67 21.10 -13.79
N ILE A 1047 34.46 20.80 -13.27
CA ILE A 1047 33.18 20.99 -13.97
C ILE A 1047 32.33 22.06 -13.28
N GLU A 1048 31.51 22.77 -14.07
CA GLU A 1048 30.64 23.86 -13.59
C GLU A 1048 29.16 23.59 -13.92
N PRO A 1049 28.22 23.79 -12.96
CA PRO A 1049 26.80 23.58 -13.21
C PRO A 1049 26.26 24.70 -14.10
N THR A 1050 25.93 24.38 -15.35
CA THR A 1050 25.39 25.30 -16.35
C THR A 1050 24.01 24.82 -16.81
N ILE A 1051 23.12 25.75 -17.18
CA ILE A 1051 21.81 25.47 -17.78
C ILE A 1051 21.73 26.24 -19.09
N ASP A 1052 21.54 25.53 -20.19
CA ASP A 1052 21.57 26.09 -21.54
C ASP A 1052 20.20 26.63 -22.02
N ASN A 1053 19.10 26.34 -21.30
CA ASN A 1053 17.71 26.78 -21.57
C ASN A 1053 17.18 26.30 -22.95
N ASP A 1054 17.42 25.02 -23.25
CA ASP A 1054 16.96 24.31 -24.44
C ASP A 1054 15.43 24.08 -24.46
N TRP A 1055 14.73 23.94 -23.34
CA TRP A 1055 13.30 23.65 -23.34
C TRP A 1055 12.49 24.19 -22.17
N THR A 1056 11.18 24.31 -22.43
CA THR A 1056 10.18 24.78 -21.46
C THR A 1056 8.85 24.05 -21.62
N ILE A 1057 8.04 24.01 -20.57
CA ILE A 1057 6.65 23.52 -20.59
C ILE A 1057 5.70 24.70 -20.57
N SER A 1058 4.67 24.66 -21.41
CA SER A 1058 3.60 25.65 -21.43
C SER A 1058 2.26 25.03 -21.07
N MET A 1059 1.57 25.64 -20.11
CA MET A 1059 0.16 25.38 -19.79
C MET A 1059 -0.80 26.26 -20.62
N ASN A 1060 -0.24 27.08 -21.52
CA ASN A 1060 -0.98 27.92 -22.45
C ASN A 1060 -0.73 27.48 -23.90
N PRO A 1061 -1.68 27.67 -24.82
CA PRO A 1061 -1.47 27.35 -26.23
C PRO A 1061 -0.28 28.11 -26.80
N VAL A 1062 0.62 27.39 -27.47
CA VAL A 1062 1.83 27.94 -28.08
C VAL A 1062 1.63 28.05 -29.58
N ILE A 1063 1.69 29.28 -30.10
CA ILE A 1063 1.62 29.54 -31.54
C ILE A 1063 3.00 29.28 -32.15
N ASN A 1064 3.05 28.44 -33.19
CA ASN A 1064 4.27 28.23 -33.98
C ASN A 1064 4.68 29.55 -34.64
N GLY A 1065 5.83 30.09 -34.26
CA GLY A 1065 6.29 31.36 -34.82
C GLY A 1065 6.66 31.23 -36.29
N THR A 1066 6.04 31.98 -37.19
CA THR A 1066 6.65 32.31 -38.49
C THR A 1066 7.81 33.27 -38.23
N GLY A 1067 9.00 32.94 -38.72
CA GLY A 1067 10.26 33.58 -38.37
C GLY A 1067 10.21 35.10 -38.21
N SER A 1068 10.69 35.58 -37.06
CA SER A 1068 11.26 36.91 -36.90
C SER A 1068 12.30 36.86 -35.79
N ALA A 1069 13.41 37.56 -36.05
CA ALA A 1069 14.64 37.54 -35.28
C ALA A 1069 14.42 37.85 -33.79
N VAL A 1070 15.26 37.22 -32.96
CA VAL A 1070 15.48 37.61 -31.56
C VAL A 1070 15.87 39.09 -31.52
N PRO A 1071 15.16 39.97 -30.79
CA PRO A 1071 15.71 41.28 -30.49
C PRO A 1071 16.82 41.11 -29.44
N ALA A 1072 17.96 41.75 -29.70
CA ALA A 1072 19.03 41.93 -28.73
C ALA A 1072 18.49 42.53 -27.41
N PRO A 1073 19.16 42.29 -26.27
CA PRO A 1073 18.70 42.82 -24.98
C PRO A 1073 18.71 44.34 -25.01
N SER A 1074 17.53 44.98 -25.01
CA SER A 1074 17.45 46.44 -24.89
C SER A 1074 17.55 46.85 -23.43
N THR A 1075 18.68 47.48 -23.12
CA THR A 1075 18.88 48.29 -21.94
C THR A 1075 18.09 49.59 -22.10
N THR A 1076 16.98 49.72 -21.37
CA THR A 1076 16.50 50.90 -20.60
C THR A 1076 14.98 50.85 -20.43
N ASP A 1077 14.50 50.89 -19.18
CA ASP A 1077 13.07 50.96 -18.82
C ASP A 1077 12.38 52.27 -19.27
N ALA A 1078 13.09 53.19 -19.92
CA ALA A 1078 12.62 54.54 -20.28
C ALA A 1078 11.48 54.56 -21.31
N ASN A 1079 11.33 53.50 -22.13
CA ASN A 1079 10.32 53.41 -23.18
C ASN A 1079 9.18 52.42 -22.87
N LYS A 1080 9.12 51.86 -21.66
CA LYS A 1080 8.06 50.90 -21.30
C LYS A 1080 6.86 51.60 -20.69
N LEU A 1081 5.69 51.33 -21.26
CA LEU A 1081 4.38 51.74 -20.75
C LEU A 1081 3.69 50.57 -20.06
N GLN A 1082 3.00 50.83 -18.96
CA GLN A 1082 2.18 49.87 -18.22
C GLN A 1082 0.70 50.14 -18.45
N VAL A 1083 -0.05 49.10 -18.81
CA VAL A 1083 -1.51 49.17 -18.99
C VAL A 1083 -2.23 49.45 -17.66
N THR A 1084 -3.10 50.45 -17.66
CA THR A 1084 -3.88 50.91 -16.49
C THR A 1084 -5.37 50.54 -16.56
N ALA A 1085 -5.86 50.08 -17.70
CA ALA A 1085 -7.21 49.53 -17.83
C ALA A 1085 -7.25 48.04 -17.47
N SER A 1086 -8.38 47.53 -16.97
CA SER A 1086 -8.58 46.09 -16.69
C SER A 1086 -8.23 45.22 -17.90
N TRP A 1087 -8.65 45.68 -19.09
CA TRP A 1087 -8.25 45.16 -20.40
C TRP A 1087 -8.15 46.32 -21.38
N LEU A 1088 -7.09 46.34 -22.19
CA LEU A 1088 -6.84 47.35 -23.22
C LEU A 1088 -6.78 46.69 -24.59
N ASN A 1089 -7.65 47.13 -25.50
CA ASN A 1089 -7.71 46.59 -26.85
C ASN A 1089 -6.48 46.98 -27.68
N LEU A 1090 -5.88 45.99 -28.33
CA LEU A 1090 -4.88 46.13 -29.39
C LEU A 1090 -5.60 46.32 -30.72
N ARG A 1091 -5.23 47.36 -31.48
CA ARG A 1091 -5.83 47.67 -32.79
C ARG A 1091 -4.81 47.70 -33.91
N THR A 1092 -5.28 47.54 -35.14
CA THR A 1092 -4.46 47.62 -36.36
C THR A 1092 -4.06 49.04 -36.76
N GLY A 1093 -4.69 50.08 -36.21
CA GLY A 1093 -4.40 51.49 -36.50
C GLY A 1093 -4.87 52.47 -35.40
N PRO A 1094 -4.47 53.75 -35.48
CA PRO A 1094 -4.73 54.76 -34.45
C PRO A 1094 -6.15 55.34 -34.55
N GLY A 1095 -7.15 54.62 -34.02
CA GLY A 1095 -8.54 55.05 -34.02
C GLY A 1095 -9.51 53.97 -33.57
N LEU A 1096 -10.73 54.35 -33.18
CA LEU A 1096 -11.78 53.39 -32.80
C LEU A 1096 -12.35 52.62 -34.00
N ASP A 1097 -12.14 53.13 -35.21
CA ASP A 1097 -12.64 52.57 -36.47
C ASP A 1097 -11.75 51.43 -37.00
N TYR A 1098 -10.57 51.22 -36.40
CA TYR A 1098 -9.65 50.13 -36.74
C TYR A 1098 -9.97 48.85 -35.97
N SER A 1099 -9.86 47.70 -36.63
CA SER A 1099 -10.18 46.40 -36.05
C SER A 1099 -9.39 46.12 -34.76
N VAL A 1100 -10.10 45.61 -33.75
CA VAL A 1100 -9.49 45.05 -32.54
C VAL A 1100 -8.94 43.67 -32.88
N VAL A 1101 -7.64 43.46 -32.65
CA VAL A 1101 -6.93 42.21 -32.94
C VAL A 1101 -6.52 41.45 -31.68
N GLY A 1102 -6.80 42.02 -30.52
CA GLY A 1102 -6.58 41.39 -29.22
C GLY A 1102 -6.81 42.37 -28.08
N SER A 1103 -6.58 41.92 -26.86
CA SER A 1103 -6.60 42.77 -25.68
C SER A 1103 -5.50 42.36 -24.71
N ILE A 1104 -4.90 43.34 -24.05
CA ILE A 1104 -3.86 43.13 -23.03
C ILE A 1104 -4.40 43.51 -21.65
N PRO A 1105 -4.17 42.70 -20.61
CA PRO A 1105 -4.72 42.95 -19.27
C PRO A 1105 -3.99 44.07 -18.54
N HIS A 1106 -4.60 44.56 -17.46
CA HIS A 1106 -4.01 45.51 -16.53
C HIS A 1106 -2.61 45.06 -16.08
N GLY A 1107 -1.67 46.00 -16.02
CA GLY A 1107 -0.31 45.76 -15.54
C GLY A 1107 0.67 45.26 -16.59
N THR A 1108 0.19 44.88 -17.78
CA THR A 1108 1.03 44.47 -18.91
C THR A 1108 2.00 45.59 -19.29
N LEU A 1109 3.27 45.23 -19.48
CA LEU A 1109 4.28 46.15 -19.99
C LEU A 1109 4.35 46.04 -21.52
N VAL A 1110 4.31 47.18 -22.17
CA VAL A 1110 4.44 47.33 -23.62
C VAL A 1110 5.49 48.38 -23.91
N GLU A 1111 6.20 48.26 -25.02
CA GLU A 1111 7.24 49.23 -25.38
C GLU A 1111 6.65 50.28 -26.32
N LEU A 1112 6.75 51.56 -25.97
CA LEU A 1112 6.29 52.66 -26.82
C LEU A 1112 7.20 52.79 -28.04
N VAL A 1113 6.62 52.66 -29.22
CA VAL A 1113 7.32 52.82 -30.51
C VAL A 1113 7.13 54.24 -31.04
N SER A 1114 5.90 54.76 -31.04
CA SER A 1114 5.59 56.13 -31.48
C SER A 1114 4.18 56.54 -31.05
N THR A 1115 3.94 57.83 -30.79
CA THR A 1115 2.61 58.37 -30.47
C THR A 1115 1.97 59.06 -31.67
N SER A 1116 0.68 58.84 -31.91
CA SER A 1116 -0.12 59.50 -32.95
C SER A 1116 -1.47 59.94 -32.38
N GLY A 1117 -1.55 61.22 -31.97
CA GLY A 1117 -2.72 61.75 -31.28
C GLY A 1117 -2.97 61.03 -29.95
N ASP A 1118 -4.20 60.59 -29.71
CA ASP A 1118 -4.61 59.84 -28.51
C ASP A 1118 -4.25 58.34 -28.56
N TRP A 1119 -3.45 57.91 -29.54
CA TRP A 1119 -3.09 56.51 -29.76
C TRP A 1119 -1.58 56.30 -29.76
N ASP A 1120 -1.13 55.35 -28.96
CA ASP A 1120 0.26 54.91 -28.93
C ASP A 1120 0.43 53.67 -29.79
N LYS A 1121 1.41 53.72 -30.70
CA LYS A 1121 1.96 52.53 -31.37
C LYS A 1121 2.92 51.87 -30.41
N ILE A 1122 2.65 50.62 -30.06
CA ILE A 1122 3.43 49.85 -29.09
C ILE A 1122 3.95 48.56 -29.70
N SER A 1123 5.10 48.10 -29.20
CA SER A 1123 5.64 46.77 -29.44
C SER A 1123 5.24 45.86 -28.27
N TYR A 1124 4.59 44.75 -28.60
CA TYR A 1124 4.18 43.74 -27.63
C TYR A 1124 4.30 42.35 -28.27
N GLN A 1125 5.05 41.46 -27.61
CA GLN A 1125 5.34 40.10 -28.12
C GLN A 1125 5.91 40.10 -29.55
N GLY A 1126 6.81 41.04 -29.86
CA GLY A 1126 7.48 41.14 -31.15
C GLY A 1126 6.65 41.72 -32.31
N ASN A 1127 5.41 42.15 -32.04
CA ASN A 1127 4.50 42.73 -33.03
C ASN A 1127 4.12 44.16 -32.65
N THR A 1128 3.78 45.00 -33.65
CA THR A 1128 3.36 46.38 -33.40
C THR A 1128 1.85 46.53 -33.47
N TYR A 1129 1.27 47.15 -32.44
CA TYR A 1129 -0.16 47.43 -32.34
C TYR A 1129 -0.41 48.90 -32.00
N PHE A 1130 -1.65 49.36 -32.14
CA PHE A 1130 -2.10 50.65 -31.61
C PHE A 1130 -3.00 50.46 -30.40
N ILE A 1131 -2.73 51.20 -29.34
CA ILE A 1131 -3.52 51.23 -28.11
C ILE A 1131 -3.89 52.68 -27.77
N ASN A 1132 -4.97 52.89 -27.03
CA ASN A 1132 -5.33 54.25 -26.63
C ASN A 1132 -4.42 54.71 -25.48
N ALA A 1133 -3.72 55.82 -25.67
CA ALA A 1133 -2.69 56.34 -24.78
C ALA A 1133 -3.22 56.65 -23.37
N LYS A 1134 -4.53 56.91 -23.21
CA LYS A 1134 -5.14 57.20 -21.90
C LYS A 1134 -5.18 55.99 -20.95
N PHE A 1135 -4.96 54.79 -21.47
CA PHE A 1135 -5.01 53.53 -20.70
C PHE A 1135 -3.63 52.92 -20.44
N VAL A 1136 -2.59 53.74 -20.56
CA VAL A 1136 -1.21 53.37 -20.27
C VAL A 1136 -0.50 54.49 -19.52
N LYS A 1137 0.54 54.13 -18.75
CA LYS A 1137 1.43 55.09 -18.06
C LYS A 1137 2.89 54.65 -18.18
N PRO A 1138 3.88 55.56 -18.22
CA PRO A 1138 5.29 55.17 -18.16
C PRO A 1138 5.60 54.33 -16.91
N ARG A 1139 6.39 53.25 -17.07
CA ARG A 1139 6.89 52.44 -15.96
C ARG A 1139 7.87 53.28 -15.13
N SER A 1140 7.68 53.33 -13.82
CA SER A 1140 8.66 53.96 -12.92
C SER A 1140 9.97 53.18 -12.95
N GLN A 1141 11.09 53.87 -13.11
CA GLN A 1141 12.43 53.28 -13.20
C GLN A 1141 12.73 52.40 -11.98
N VAL A 1142 13.15 51.15 -12.20
CA VAL A 1142 13.68 50.29 -11.14
C VAL A 1142 15.07 50.80 -10.76
N LEU A 1143 15.24 51.15 -9.49
CA LEU A 1143 16.48 51.73 -8.95
C LEU A 1143 17.50 50.66 -8.59
N LYS A 1144 17.04 49.55 -8.01
CA LYS A 1144 17.85 48.38 -7.64
C LYS A 1144 16.97 47.19 -7.29
N THR A 1145 17.56 46.00 -7.30
CA THR A 1145 16.92 44.78 -6.76
C THR A 1145 17.57 44.42 -5.43
N VAL A 1146 16.76 44.08 -4.43
CA VAL A 1146 17.23 43.69 -3.10
C VAL A 1146 16.64 42.35 -2.69
N LYS A 1147 17.40 41.58 -1.90
CA LYS A 1147 16.98 40.29 -1.35
C LYS A 1147 16.50 40.47 0.09
N VAL A 1148 15.35 39.91 0.45
CA VAL A 1148 14.86 39.89 1.84
C VAL A 1148 15.77 38.99 2.69
N ILE A 1149 16.32 39.52 3.78
CA ILE A 1149 17.21 38.80 4.71
C ILE A 1149 16.58 38.54 6.08
N SER A 1150 15.35 39.00 6.31
CA SER A 1150 14.57 38.66 7.51
C SER A 1150 14.14 37.19 7.47
N GLN A 1151 14.67 36.37 8.37
CA GLN A 1151 14.37 34.93 8.51
C GLN A 1151 12.90 34.65 8.86
N ILE A 1152 12.23 35.61 9.51
CA ILE A 1152 10.82 35.50 9.92
C ILE A 1152 9.84 36.16 8.92
N GLY A 1153 10.34 36.57 7.75
CA GLY A 1153 9.58 37.32 6.74
C GLY A 1153 9.62 38.84 6.96
N LEU A 1154 9.25 39.60 5.93
CA LEU A 1154 9.30 41.06 5.89
C LEU A 1154 7.95 41.64 5.48
N ASN A 1155 7.32 42.41 6.37
CA ASN A 1155 6.03 43.05 6.09
C ASN A 1155 6.14 44.12 4.99
N VAL A 1156 5.19 44.11 4.08
CA VAL A 1156 4.96 45.14 3.07
C VAL A 1156 3.82 46.04 3.54
N ARG A 1157 4.04 47.35 3.55
CA ARG A 1157 3.08 48.36 4.03
C ARG A 1157 2.62 49.30 2.92
N ASP A 1158 1.50 49.98 3.12
CA ASP A 1158 0.97 50.95 2.17
C ASP A 1158 1.65 52.33 2.23
N GLY A 1159 2.46 52.59 3.26
CA GLY A 1159 3.26 53.80 3.42
C GLY A 1159 4.62 53.55 4.07
N ALA A 1160 5.55 54.50 3.91
CA ALA A 1160 6.92 54.47 4.44
C ALA A 1160 6.99 54.78 5.95
N ALA A 1161 6.21 54.05 6.76
CA ALA A 1161 6.17 54.20 8.21
C ALA A 1161 5.73 52.89 8.88
N LEU A 1162 6.18 52.66 10.13
CA LEU A 1162 5.78 51.48 10.91
C LEU A 1162 4.27 51.47 11.23
N SER A 1163 3.64 52.64 11.25
CA SER A 1163 2.19 52.82 11.40
C SER A 1163 1.38 52.54 10.13
N GLY A 1164 2.03 52.35 8.97
CA GLY A 1164 1.35 52.01 7.71
C GLY A 1164 0.64 50.67 7.78
N LYS A 1165 -0.49 50.53 7.09
CA LYS A 1165 -1.28 49.28 7.07
C LYS A 1165 -0.48 48.20 6.36
N ILE A 1166 -0.47 47.00 6.93
CA ILE A 1166 0.19 45.83 6.32
C ILE A 1166 -0.63 45.37 5.11
N LEU A 1167 -0.01 45.37 3.93
CA LEU A 1167 -0.56 44.89 2.67
C LEU A 1167 -0.26 43.40 2.42
N GLY A 1168 0.74 42.87 3.13
CA GLY A 1168 1.15 41.47 3.13
C GLY A 1168 2.59 41.32 3.64
N ALA A 1169 3.22 40.17 3.40
CA ALA A 1169 4.60 39.90 3.80
C ALA A 1169 5.38 39.20 2.68
N LEU A 1170 6.70 39.33 2.73
CA LEU A 1170 7.66 38.70 1.81
C LEU A 1170 8.51 37.67 2.58
N PRO A 1171 8.60 36.42 2.11
CA PRO A 1171 9.46 35.39 2.73
C PRO A 1171 10.95 35.73 2.70
N TYR A 1172 11.73 35.10 3.58
CA TYR A 1172 13.19 35.12 3.52
C TYR A 1172 13.69 34.71 2.12
N GLY A 1173 14.67 35.44 1.60
CA GLY A 1173 15.27 35.20 0.31
C GLY A 1173 14.53 35.78 -0.90
N SER A 1174 13.34 36.36 -0.71
CA SER A 1174 12.57 36.99 -1.80
C SER A 1174 13.37 38.12 -2.47
N LEU A 1175 13.40 38.15 -3.80
CA LEU A 1175 13.97 39.26 -4.57
C LEU A 1175 12.89 40.28 -4.88
N VAL A 1176 13.16 41.56 -4.65
CA VAL A 1176 12.20 42.65 -4.88
C VAL A 1176 12.83 43.84 -5.59
N GLU A 1177 12.12 44.34 -6.59
CA GLU A 1177 12.47 45.53 -7.35
C GLU A 1177 12.10 46.80 -6.56
N VAL A 1178 13.10 47.60 -6.22
CA VAL A 1178 12.96 48.90 -5.57
C VAL A 1178 12.79 49.98 -6.63
N VAL A 1179 11.69 50.71 -6.58
CA VAL A 1179 11.32 51.79 -7.53
C VAL A 1179 11.36 53.17 -6.90
N GLY A 1180 11.70 53.26 -5.61
CA GLY A 1180 11.83 54.51 -4.87
C GLY A 1180 12.32 54.25 -3.45
N ALA A 1181 12.83 55.27 -2.78
CA ALA A 1181 13.21 55.21 -1.37
C ALA A 1181 12.68 56.43 -0.63
N SER A 1182 12.29 56.25 0.62
CA SER A 1182 11.82 57.34 1.50
C SER A 1182 12.30 57.05 2.92
N GLY A 1183 13.40 57.68 3.31
CA GLY A 1183 14.12 57.33 4.55
C GLY A 1183 14.59 55.88 4.52
N ASP A 1184 14.37 55.15 5.61
CA ASP A 1184 14.76 53.73 5.75
C ASP A 1184 13.79 52.75 5.07
N TRP A 1185 12.89 53.24 4.21
CA TRP A 1185 11.92 52.42 3.50
C TRP A 1185 12.19 52.39 2.00
N TYR A 1186 12.15 51.19 1.43
CA TYR A 1186 12.11 50.98 -0.01
C TYR A 1186 10.67 50.89 -0.49
N LYS A 1187 10.33 51.72 -1.48
CA LYS A 1187 9.12 51.58 -2.27
C LYS A 1187 9.37 50.49 -3.31
N ILE A 1188 8.58 49.43 -3.25
CA ILE A 1188 8.67 48.27 -4.12
C ILE A 1188 7.41 48.11 -4.94
N ILE A 1189 7.53 47.39 -6.05
CA ILE A 1189 6.37 46.85 -6.76
C ILE A 1189 5.86 45.66 -5.95
N TYR A 1190 4.58 45.68 -5.56
CA TYR A 1190 3.97 44.61 -4.77
C TYR A 1190 2.54 44.35 -5.23
N LYS A 1191 2.28 43.12 -5.70
CA LYS A 1191 1.02 42.72 -6.36
C LYS A 1191 0.67 43.70 -7.50
N ASN A 1192 -0.57 44.20 -7.53
CA ASN A 1192 -1.08 45.09 -8.58
C ASN A 1192 -0.81 46.60 -8.30
N GLY A 1193 0.09 46.93 -7.38
CA GLY A 1193 0.37 48.30 -6.96
C GLY A 1193 1.77 48.49 -6.36
N TYR A 1194 1.91 49.45 -5.45
CA TYR A 1194 3.16 49.70 -4.73
C TYR A 1194 3.01 49.38 -3.24
N GLY A 1195 4.10 48.92 -2.64
CA GLY A 1195 4.21 48.75 -1.21
C GLY A 1195 5.55 49.28 -0.70
N TYR A 1196 5.69 49.37 0.61
CA TYR A 1196 6.89 49.85 1.29
C TYR A 1196 7.42 48.76 2.22
N ILE A 1197 8.72 48.49 2.13
CA ILE A 1197 9.43 47.55 3.00
C ILE A 1197 10.58 48.25 3.70
N TYR A 1198 10.94 47.82 4.90
CA TYR A 1198 12.03 48.42 5.65
C TYR A 1198 13.37 47.93 5.10
N ALA A 1199 14.21 48.86 4.63
CA ALA A 1199 15.43 48.58 3.91
C ALA A 1199 16.44 47.73 4.72
N GLN A 1200 16.47 47.90 6.05
CA GLN A 1200 17.41 47.18 6.94
C GLN A 1200 17.25 45.65 6.90
N PHE A 1201 16.09 45.15 6.47
CA PHE A 1201 15.80 43.73 6.35
C PHE A 1201 16.01 43.21 4.93
N THR A 1202 16.77 43.94 4.14
CA THR A 1202 17.14 43.57 2.78
C THR A 1202 18.65 43.69 2.57
N ALA A 1203 19.21 42.82 1.75
CA ALA A 1203 20.58 42.92 1.25
C ALA A 1203 20.56 43.30 -0.23
N GLN A 1204 21.41 44.24 -0.63
CA GLN A 1204 21.59 44.56 -2.03
C GLN A 1204 22.39 43.43 -2.70
N LEU A 1205 21.90 42.95 -3.84
CA LEU A 1205 22.68 42.05 -4.68
C LEU A 1205 23.74 42.87 -5.43
N SER A 1206 24.99 42.45 -5.36
CA SER A 1206 26.13 43.05 -6.08
C SER A 1206 26.04 42.81 -7.57
#